data_AF-A0AAN6QA55-F1
#
_entry.id   AF-A0AAN6QA55-F1
#
_cell.length_a   1.000
_cell.length_b   1.000
_cell.length_c   1.000
_cell.angle_alpha   90.00
_cell.angle_beta   90.00
_cell.angle_gamma   90.00
#
_symmetry.space_group_name_H-M   'P 1'
#
loop_
_entity.id
_entity.type
_entity.pdbx_description
1 polymer ?
#
loop_
_entity_poly.entity_id
_entity_poly.type
_entity_poly.pdbx_seq_one_letter_code
_entity_poly.pdbx_strand_id
1 'polypeptide(L)'
;MEAQALEHERRLAQTQGDEALKHAIAAAELYMQAAGKAKTAEDRKRLRKKCVELIGLGERLKASAKGIDAASRPPVPQSTRPLTTAEKTILLKASRLHGHLFPPWESAPGSESFSSASGPEGQYVDPSPFSLSEEQQAIFAGWRRPSELAGVKDGGEPEAVDQLMTAQAEMDLAQDLATDCSVVASLCAAARHVGPTKGSLVESLMYPFDRTNNRPEVSQNGKYIFRMYFNGTWRHVVIDDRLPTSHTDRTLYVVDRRNPRLIWPALVEKAYLKIRGGYDFPGSNSGTDLHALTGWIPEQIFLQSDEVELDETWNRIKKAYDKGNAMLTLGTGNILPEEEQALGLVKEHDYAVINLKMEDDSRLLLIKNPWVDSLVWTGVGSSVTLKAHTVGSVSESASNQFWMAFEDVFQHFESLYVNWNPALFPYRQDHHFKWDMPDKTEELVFTHNPQYSVLSPSGSPVWILLSRHWQDGELDILRQRKAEKERGQASLATVSKQLGFMALVMYASSPHGTRMPLPDPSRSLHETPFVDSPNTLLRYDPTAGTPQTLVITQTELPLPTYSFTLSFFSYQPLTIAPAAHPLAHNTSLTGAWTRRTAGGSASHPRYFTNPQYLLTLSAPSPLSLVLSTAARDLPLHVAVLFSPSPTSAANITNQRITSLSGRDILCASSEYHRGCTSATHPLLDAGCYTLILSTFEPAHLARYTLTLSTSTQHTITPLPSDGAGRLRTPIPPNPVVSFPPDDTSSTSRRLRARLSVARLTRLSAVARTTTTTTSSSSRMRAMPAMRISLELGTGAHRIVLALSREGEFADAAMGLRTGEVDVEPEVVRAGGGLWVVLERIGGGVAGAGGGGVQVEVLSDGEVQVGGGDGGGGWENGDED
;
A
#
# COMPACT_ATOMS: atom_id res chain seq x y z
N MET A 1 58.88 -18.08 33.48
CA MET A 1 58.17 -16.82 33.20
C MET A 1 58.87 -16.03 32.11
N GLU A 2 60.02 -15.39 32.36
CA GLU A 2 60.69 -14.61 31.30
C GLU A 2 61.11 -15.46 30.07
N ALA A 3 61.67 -16.65 30.28
CA ALA A 3 61.99 -17.57 29.18
C ALA A 3 60.74 -18.04 28.39
N GLN A 4 59.58 -18.13 29.03
CA GLN A 4 58.31 -18.47 28.37
C GLN A 4 57.74 -17.28 27.61
N ALA A 5 57.90 -16.07 28.14
CA ALA A 5 57.51 -14.84 27.45
C ALA A 5 58.34 -14.64 26.17
N LEU A 6 59.64 -14.93 26.22
CA LEU A 6 60.53 -14.92 25.05
C LEU A 6 60.13 -15.93 23.98
N GLU A 7 59.62 -17.10 24.37
CA GLU A 7 59.10 -18.10 23.44
C GLU A 7 57.84 -17.61 22.73
N HIS A 8 56.93 -16.96 23.45
CA HIS A 8 55.77 -16.30 22.84
C HIS A 8 56.17 -15.15 21.92
N GLU A 9 57.20 -14.36 22.25
CA GLU A 9 57.73 -13.35 21.34
C GLU A 9 58.36 -13.96 20.06
N ARG A 10 59.02 -15.11 20.17
CA ARG A 10 59.53 -15.84 18.98
C ARG A 10 58.40 -16.31 18.07
N ARG A 11 57.33 -16.86 18.66
CA ARG A 11 56.13 -17.28 17.91
C ARG A 11 55.37 -16.09 17.33
N LEU A 12 55.31 -14.99 18.06
CA LEU A 12 54.76 -13.71 17.60
C LEU A 12 55.49 -13.21 16.34
N ALA A 13 56.82 -13.33 16.28
CA ALA A 13 57.60 -12.95 15.10
C ALA A 13 57.37 -13.88 13.88
N GLN A 14 56.78 -15.06 14.07
CA GLN A 14 56.54 -16.07 13.04
C GLN A 14 55.06 -16.20 12.64
N THR A 15 54.16 -15.47 13.30
CA THR A 15 52.70 -15.56 13.11
C THR A 15 52.12 -14.20 12.70
N GLN A 16 50.90 -14.20 12.14
CA GLN A 16 50.18 -12.99 11.73
C GLN A 16 48.72 -13.03 12.20
N GLY A 17 48.03 -11.88 12.17
CA GLY A 17 46.60 -11.78 12.51
C GLY A 17 46.28 -12.16 13.96
N ASP A 18 45.17 -12.88 14.16
CA ASP A 18 44.68 -13.25 15.49
C ASP A 18 45.64 -14.14 16.29
N GLU A 19 46.40 -15.01 15.63
CA GLU A 19 47.41 -15.85 16.29
C GLU A 19 48.60 -15.03 16.80
N ALA A 20 49.01 -13.99 16.04
CA ALA A 20 49.98 -13.02 16.52
C ALA A 20 49.44 -12.25 17.73
N LEU A 21 48.17 -11.80 17.69
CA LEU A 21 47.55 -11.10 18.83
C LEU A 21 47.53 -11.96 20.10
N LYS A 22 47.17 -13.25 19.99
CA LYS A 22 47.18 -14.20 21.12
C LYS A 22 48.56 -14.33 21.73
N HIS A 23 49.61 -14.45 20.91
CA HIS A 23 50.98 -14.56 21.39
C HIS A 23 51.49 -13.25 22.03
N ALA A 24 51.09 -12.09 21.51
CA ALA A 24 51.43 -10.80 22.12
C ALA A 24 50.81 -10.63 23.53
N ILE A 25 49.53 -11.00 23.69
CA ILE A 25 48.84 -10.94 24.99
C ILE A 25 49.48 -11.91 25.99
N ALA A 26 49.70 -13.17 25.59
CA ALA A 26 50.33 -14.17 26.45
C ALA A 26 51.75 -13.76 26.89
N ALA A 27 52.53 -13.16 25.99
CA ALA A 27 53.85 -12.62 26.34
C ALA A 27 53.75 -11.46 27.33
N ALA A 28 52.83 -10.51 27.12
CA ALA A 28 52.64 -9.36 28.00
C ALA A 28 52.24 -9.76 29.43
N GLU A 29 51.33 -10.74 29.57
CA GLU A 29 50.93 -11.28 30.87
C GLU A 29 52.09 -11.95 31.60
N LEU A 30 52.90 -12.76 30.89
CA LEU A 30 54.06 -13.43 31.47
C LEU A 30 55.15 -12.43 31.90
N TYR A 31 55.35 -11.33 31.15
CA TYR A 31 56.24 -10.24 31.56
C TYR A 31 55.72 -9.47 32.77
N MET A 32 54.42 -9.24 32.86
CA MET A 32 53.78 -8.59 34.00
C MET A 32 53.95 -9.43 35.28
N GLN A 33 53.70 -10.74 35.18
CA GLN A 33 53.91 -11.68 36.28
C GLN A 33 55.39 -11.79 36.68
N ALA A 34 56.30 -11.80 35.70
CA ALA A 34 57.74 -11.81 35.97
C ALA A 34 58.21 -10.54 36.69
N ALA A 35 57.69 -9.37 36.30
CA ALA A 35 58.01 -8.10 36.96
C ALA A 35 57.55 -8.07 38.42
N GLY A 36 56.40 -8.68 38.73
CA GLY A 36 55.89 -8.81 40.10
C GLY A 36 56.79 -9.65 41.02
N LYS A 37 57.56 -10.60 40.47
CA LYS A 37 58.46 -11.49 41.23
C LYS A 37 59.95 -11.14 41.10
N ALA A 38 60.28 -10.04 40.41
CA ALA A 38 61.66 -9.62 40.19
C ALA A 38 62.33 -9.12 41.49
N LYS A 39 63.54 -9.65 41.77
CA LYS A 39 64.31 -9.37 43.00
C LYS A 39 65.03 -8.02 42.97
N THR A 40 65.41 -7.53 41.79
CA THR A 40 66.12 -6.25 41.63
C THR A 40 65.19 -5.19 41.04
N ALA A 41 65.46 -3.92 41.37
CA ALA A 41 64.70 -2.79 40.82
C ALA A 41 64.94 -2.63 39.30
N GLU A 42 66.14 -2.95 38.83
CA GLU A 42 66.50 -2.90 37.41
C GLU A 42 65.74 -3.94 36.59
N ASP A 43 65.65 -5.19 37.05
CA ASP A 43 64.89 -6.24 36.37
C ASP A 43 63.40 -5.91 36.33
N ARG A 44 62.85 -5.38 37.43
CA ARG A 44 61.44 -4.96 37.47
C ARG A 44 61.15 -3.86 36.45
N LYS A 45 62.06 -2.90 36.29
CA LYS A 45 61.92 -1.81 35.30
C LYS A 45 62.03 -2.35 33.87
N ARG A 46 63.00 -3.23 33.60
CA ARG A 46 63.20 -3.88 32.28
C ARG A 46 61.98 -4.69 31.85
N LEU A 47 61.44 -5.53 32.74
CA LEU A 47 60.29 -6.40 32.45
C LEU A 47 58.98 -5.62 32.27
N ARG A 48 58.76 -4.56 33.06
CA ARG A 48 57.61 -3.66 32.86
C ARG A 48 57.66 -2.93 31.52
N LYS A 49 58.85 -2.48 31.10
CA LYS A 49 59.03 -1.84 29.80
C LYS A 49 58.63 -2.78 28.66
N LYS A 50 59.12 -4.03 28.69
CA LYS A 50 58.74 -5.10 27.74
C LYS A 50 57.24 -5.38 27.72
N CYS A 51 56.59 -5.42 28.88
CA CYS A 51 55.14 -5.60 28.98
C CYS A 51 54.37 -4.47 28.27
N VAL A 52 54.74 -3.20 28.52
CA VAL A 52 54.09 -2.04 27.88
C VAL A 52 54.30 -2.04 26.37
N GLU A 53 55.50 -2.38 25.90
CA GLU A 53 55.79 -2.49 24.46
C GLU A 53 54.90 -3.55 23.77
N LEU A 54 54.70 -4.70 24.42
CA LEU A 54 53.85 -5.79 23.91
C LEU A 54 52.36 -5.48 23.97
N ILE A 55 51.89 -4.75 24.99
CA ILE A 55 50.51 -4.23 25.04
C ILE A 55 50.26 -3.28 23.87
N GLY A 56 51.15 -2.32 23.64
CA GLY A 56 51.02 -1.40 22.50
C GLY A 56 51.12 -2.11 21.13
N LEU A 57 51.88 -3.20 21.03
CA LEU A 57 51.90 -4.05 19.83
C LEU A 57 50.59 -4.83 19.67
N GLY A 58 50.03 -5.37 20.75
CA GLY A 58 48.72 -6.02 20.76
C GLY A 58 47.61 -5.09 20.31
N GLU A 59 47.62 -3.83 20.75
CA GLU A 59 46.66 -2.80 20.30
C GLU A 59 46.80 -2.51 18.79
N ARG A 60 48.03 -2.40 18.28
CA ARG A 60 48.27 -2.23 16.83
C ARG A 60 47.84 -3.45 16.02
N LEU A 61 48.08 -4.66 16.52
CA LEU A 61 47.64 -5.90 15.88
C LEU A 61 46.11 -6.02 15.89
N LYS A 62 45.45 -5.60 16.98
CA LYS A 62 43.98 -5.55 17.09
C LYS A 62 43.37 -4.49 16.15
N ALA A 63 44.03 -3.33 16.01
CA ALA A 63 43.66 -2.31 15.04
C ALA A 63 43.89 -2.78 13.59
N SER A 64 44.97 -3.51 13.33
CA SER A 64 45.28 -4.09 12.02
C SER A 64 44.35 -5.24 11.66
N ALA A 65 43.97 -6.12 12.60
CA ALA A 65 42.96 -7.16 12.38
C ALA A 65 41.58 -6.56 12.06
N LYS A 66 41.19 -5.49 12.76
CA LYS A 66 40.02 -4.67 12.40
C LYS A 66 40.16 -3.96 11.04
N GLY A 67 41.39 -3.69 10.60
CA GLY A 67 41.70 -3.08 9.31
C GLY A 67 41.86 -4.07 8.14
N ILE A 68 42.08 -5.36 8.40
CA ILE A 68 42.20 -6.43 7.39
C ILE A 68 40.80 -6.92 6.96
N ASP A 69 39.78 -6.79 7.81
CA ASP A 69 38.37 -6.93 7.41
C ASP A 69 37.88 -5.76 6.52
N ALA A 70 38.68 -4.70 6.33
CA ALA A 70 38.48 -3.73 5.26
C ALA A 70 38.99 -4.26 3.90
N ALA A 71 38.81 -5.56 3.64
CA ALA A 71 38.72 -6.06 2.28
C ALA A 71 37.67 -5.21 1.55
N SER A 72 37.99 -4.73 0.35
CA SER A 72 37.11 -3.89 -0.47
C SER A 72 35.68 -4.38 -0.36
N ARG A 73 34.76 -3.52 0.11
CA ARG A 73 33.34 -3.87 0.21
C ARG A 73 32.94 -4.56 -1.10
N PRO A 74 32.28 -5.74 -1.04
CA PRO A 74 31.84 -6.41 -2.26
C PRO A 74 31.05 -5.40 -3.11
N PRO A 75 31.23 -5.43 -4.44
CA PRO A 75 30.58 -4.46 -5.31
C PRO A 75 29.06 -4.54 -5.12
N VAL A 76 28.42 -3.39 -4.97
CA VAL A 76 26.96 -3.29 -4.87
C VAL A 76 26.36 -3.89 -6.15
N PRO A 77 25.39 -4.82 -6.04
CA PRO A 77 24.80 -5.45 -7.22
C PRO A 77 24.11 -4.41 -8.09
N GLN A 78 24.43 -4.43 -9.37
CA GLN A 78 23.72 -3.65 -10.38
C GLN A 78 22.55 -4.47 -10.94
N SER A 79 21.50 -3.78 -11.37
CA SER A 79 20.37 -4.40 -12.05
C SER A 79 20.85 -5.13 -13.30
N THR A 80 20.63 -6.45 -13.38
CA THR A 80 21.07 -7.28 -14.50
C THR A 80 20.16 -7.15 -15.73
N ARG A 81 18.99 -6.53 -15.58
CA ARG A 81 17.97 -6.41 -16.62
C ARG A 81 18.11 -5.11 -17.40
N PRO A 82 18.05 -5.14 -18.74
CA PRO A 82 17.95 -3.93 -19.55
C PRO A 82 16.58 -3.27 -19.39
N LEU A 83 16.58 -1.94 -19.18
CA LEU A 83 15.37 -1.15 -19.06
C LEU A 83 14.71 -0.91 -20.42
N THR A 84 13.38 -1.03 -20.47
CA THR A 84 12.57 -0.66 -21.64
C THR A 84 12.53 0.86 -21.83
N THR A 85 12.12 1.31 -23.02
CA THR A 85 11.94 2.75 -23.31
C THR A 85 10.91 3.41 -22.38
N ALA A 86 9.83 2.69 -22.03
CA ALA A 86 8.82 3.17 -21.08
C ALA A 86 9.42 3.39 -19.69
N GLU A 87 10.23 2.46 -19.20
CA GLU A 87 10.93 2.56 -17.92
C GLU A 87 11.94 3.70 -17.88
N LYS A 88 12.75 3.84 -18.94
CA LYS A 88 13.66 4.99 -19.08
C LYS A 88 12.90 6.31 -19.07
N THR A 89 11.73 6.36 -19.67
CA THR A 89 10.86 7.54 -19.67
C THR A 89 10.34 7.86 -18.27
N ILE A 90 9.95 6.84 -17.49
CA ILE A 90 9.55 7.01 -16.08
C ILE A 90 10.69 7.65 -15.28
N LEU A 91 11.89 7.07 -15.37
CA LEU A 91 13.08 7.61 -14.67
C LEU A 91 13.44 9.03 -15.12
N LEU A 92 13.35 9.31 -16.41
CA LEU A 92 13.62 10.63 -16.96
C LEU A 92 12.61 11.67 -16.45
N LYS A 93 11.31 11.35 -16.48
CA LYS A 93 10.25 12.23 -15.94
C LYS A 93 10.45 12.51 -14.45
N ALA A 94 10.81 11.47 -13.69
CA ALA A 94 11.10 11.59 -12.26
C ALA A 94 12.39 12.34 -11.92
N SER A 95 13.10 12.87 -12.93
CA SER A 95 14.23 13.80 -12.74
C SER A 95 13.78 15.21 -12.41
N ARG A 96 12.52 15.57 -12.64
CA ARG A 96 11.98 16.87 -12.21
C ARG A 96 11.22 16.67 -10.91
N LEU A 97 11.63 17.38 -9.88
CA LEU A 97 11.03 17.33 -8.55
C LEU A 97 11.18 18.69 -7.87
N HIS A 98 10.09 19.22 -7.34
CA HIS A 98 9.97 20.52 -6.67
C HIS A 98 10.56 21.70 -7.48
N GLY A 99 10.34 21.69 -8.80
CA GLY A 99 10.87 22.73 -9.70
C GLY A 99 12.37 22.60 -10.01
N HIS A 100 13.06 21.59 -9.49
CA HIS A 100 14.48 21.33 -9.74
C HIS A 100 14.68 20.14 -10.70
N LEU A 101 15.85 20.10 -11.33
CA LEU A 101 16.27 19.02 -12.22
C LEU A 101 17.39 18.18 -11.58
N PHE A 102 17.16 16.89 -11.46
CA PHE A 102 18.06 15.88 -10.89
C PHE A 102 18.27 14.73 -11.88
N PRO A 103 19.15 14.90 -12.89
CA PRO A 103 19.33 13.90 -13.94
C PRO A 103 19.94 12.61 -13.37
N PRO A 104 19.68 11.44 -13.99
CA PRO A 104 20.33 10.19 -13.62
C PRO A 104 21.85 10.31 -13.62
N TRP A 105 22.50 9.61 -12.69
CA TRP A 105 23.95 9.59 -12.54
C TRP A 105 24.60 8.69 -13.58
N GLU A 106 25.36 9.28 -14.49
CA GLU A 106 26.08 8.54 -15.53
C GLU A 106 27.54 8.29 -15.13
N SER A 107 28.23 9.33 -14.66
CA SER A 107 29.64 9.27 -14.29
C SER A 107 30.00 10.31 -13.24
N ALA A 108 31.16 10.11 -12.59
CA ALA A 108 31.68 11.08 -11.64
C ALA A 108 32.13 12.36 -12.37
N PRO A 109 31.88 13.55 -11.80
CA PRO A 109 32.32 14.82 -12.38
C PRO A 109 33.85 14.91 -12.38
N GLY A 110 34.42 15.51 -13.43
CA GLY A 110 35.85 15.82 -13.49
C GLY A 110 36.21 17.05 -12.63
N SER A 111 37.50 17.22 -12.34
CA SER A 111 38.02 18.30 -11.48
C SER A 111 37.75 19.69 -12.04
N GLU A 112 37.62 19.83 -13.35
CA GLU A 112 37.25 21.06 -14.05
C GLU A 112 35.87 21.59 -13.65
N SER A 113 34.98 20.75 -13.12
CA SER A 113 33.68 21.19 -12.61
C SER A 113 33.78 22.05 -11.35
N PHE A 114 34.92 22.00 -10.66
CA PHE A 114 35.13 22.59 -9.33
C PHE A 114 36.21 23.67 -9.31
N SER A 115 36.87 23.93 -10.44
CA SER A 115 37.88 24.98 -10.58
C SER A 115 37.24 26.36 -10.74
N SER A 116 37.92 27.39 -10.23
CA SER A 116 37.47 28.79 -10.36
C SER A 116 37.81 29.34 -11.74
N ALA A 117 36.82 29.95 -12.43
CA ALA A 117 37.10 30.84 -13.55
C ALA A 117 37.69 32.16 -13.01
N SER A 118 38.63 32.77 -13.74
CA SER A 118 39.41 33.93 -13.27
C SER A 118 38.54 35.16 -12.93
N GLY A 119 38.08 35.30 -11.68
CA GLY A 119 37.44 36.52 -11.15
C GLY A 119 36.36 36.29 -10.06
N PRO A 120 35.88 37.35 -9.37
CA PRO A 120 34.81 37.25 -8.36
C PRO A 120 33.42 36.87 -8.91
N GLU A 121 33.23 36.91 -10.23
CA GLU A 121 32.07 36.30 -10.93
C GLU A 121 32.18 34.76 -11.07
N GLY A 122 33.29 34.16 -10.62
CA GLY A 122 33.59 32.74 -10.78
C GLY A 122 32.99 31.79 -9.74
N GLN A 123 32.26 32.29 -8.73
CA GLN A 123 31.63 31.43 -7.71
C GLN A 123 30.25 30.96 -8.15
N TYR A 124 30.03 29.64 -8.09
CA TYR A 124 28.74 29.02 -8.38
C TYR A 124 27.71 29.44 -7.34
N VAL A 125 26.53 29.81 -7.85
CA VAL A 125 25.34 30.17 -7.08
C VAL A 125 24.23 29.27 -7.58
N ASP A 126 23.70 28.44 -6.69
CA ASP A 126 22.53 27.62 -6.94
C ASP A 126 21.30 28.54 -7.07
N PRO A 127 20.62 28.53 -8.23
CA PRO A 127 19.43 29.37 -8.44
C PRO A 127 18.17 28.83 -7.72
N SER A 128 18.29 27.65 -7.10
CA SER A 128 17.17 26.95 -6.45
C SER A 128 16.65 27.73 -5.24
N PRO A 129 15.34 28.04 -5.15
CA PRO A 129 14.76 28.55 -3.92
C PRO A 129 14.74 27.47 -2.84
N PHE A 130 15.24 27.77 -1.66
CA PHE A 130 15.11 26.95 -0.47
C PHE A 130 14.05 27.57 0.43
N SER A 131 12.90 26.93 0.58
CA SER A 131 11.86 27.38 1.50
C SER A 131 12.32 27.21 2.94
N LEU A 132 11.95 28.16 3.81
CA LEU A 132 12.16 28.13 5.25
C LEU A 132 10.79 28.10 5.94
N SER A 133 10.69 27.41 7.08
CA SER A 133 9.49 27.47 7.92
C SER A 133 9.33 28.87 8.54
N GLU A 134 8.15 29.18 9.10
CA GLU A 134 7.94 30.48 9.77
C GLU A 134 8.95 30.71 10.90
N GLU A 135 9.27 29.66 11.67
CA GLU A 135 10.25 29.71 12.77
C GLU A 135 11.68 29.93 12.28
N GLN A 136 12.08 29.25 11.19
CA GLN A 136 13.39 29.42 10.58
C GLN A 136 13.52 30.83 9.98
N GLN A 137 12.47 31.30 9.29
CA GLN A 137 12.43 32.62 8.68
C GLN A 137 12.52 33.74 9.72
N ALA A 138 11.95 33.53 10.91
CA ALA A 138 11.98 34.49 12.01
C ALA A 138 13.40 34.76 12.54
N ILE A 139 14.33 33.82 12.41
CA ILE A 139 15.73 33.99 12.85
C ILE A 139 16.74 34.12 11.69
N PHE A 140 16.29 33.95 10.45
CA PHE A 140 17.15 33.93 9.27
C PHE A 140 17.86 35.28 9.03
N ALA A 141 19.19 35.24 8.86
CA ALA A 141 20.06 36.39 8.63
C ALA A 141 20.71 36.41 7.23
N GLY A 142 20.41 35.42 6.39
CA GLY A 142 20.91 35.33 5.01
C GLY A 142 21.72 34.08 4.73
N TRP A 143 21.95 33.82 3.45
CA TRP A 143 22.80 32.75 2.94
C TRP A 143 24.25 33.22 2.93
N ARG A 144 25.15 32.52 3.64
CA ARG A 144 26.58 32.88 3.70
C ARG A 144 27.47 31.72 3.32
N ARG A 145 28.59 32.02 2.66
CA ARG A 145 29.60 31.01 2.31
C ARG A 145 30.48 30.66 3.51
N PRO A 146 31.16 29.49 3.51
CA PRO A 146 32.07 29.11 4.60
C PRO A 146 33.17 30.15 4.89
N SER A 147 33.69 30.82 3.85
CA SER A 147 34.67 31.90 3.98
C SER A 147 34.13 33.10 4.76
N GLU A 148 32.83 33.40 4.64
CA GLU A 148 32.13 34.48 5.34
C GLU A 148 31.75 34.09 6.78
N LEU A 149 31.55 32.80 7.05
CA LEU A 149 31.21 32.26 8.37
C LEU A 149 32.43 32.22 9.30
N ALA A 150 33.60 31.87 8.75
CA ALA A 150 34.79 31.56 9.55
C ALA A 150 35.75 32.73 9.76
N GLY A 151 35.47 33.93 9.25
CA GLY A 151 36.42 35.05 9.26
C GLY A 151 37.71 34.75 8.47
N VAL A 152 37.70 33.70 7.64
CA VAL A 152 38.82 33.27 6.81
C VAL A 152 38.83 34.19 5.59
N LYS A 153 39.64 35.25 5.66
CA LYS A 153 39.94 36.09 4.49
C LYS A 153 40.57 35.23 3.39
N ASP A 154 40.33 35.60 2.13
CA ASP A 154 41.06 35.04 0.98
C ASP A 154 42.57 35.04 1.27
N GLY A 155 43.17 33.85 1.37
CA GLY A 155 44.58 33.65 1.77
C GLY A 155 44.84 33.35 3.26
N GLY A 156 43.82 32.98 4.05
CA GLY A 156 43.98 32.54 5.44
C GLY A 156 44.77 31.22 5.61
N GLU A 157 45.27 30.97 6.83
CA GLU A 157 46.16 29.84 7.14
C GLU A 157 45.61 28.49 6.65
N PRO A 158 46.42 27.64 5.97
CA PRO A 158 45.99 26.35 5.41
C PRO A 158 45.23 25.44 6.40
N GLU A 159 45.57 25.54 7.69
CA GLU A 159 44.94 24.76 8.77
C GLU A 159 43.44 25.11 8.98
N ALA A 160 43.01 26.34 8.70
CA ALA A 160 41.61 26.74 8.88
C ALA A 160 40.69 26.20 7.76
N VAL A 161 41.22 26.09 6.54
CA VAL A 161 40.51 25.49 5.39
C VAL A 161 40.44 23.97 5.55
N ASP A 162 41.50 23.37 6.09
CA ASP A 162 41.57 21.92 6.36
C ASP A 162 40.46 21.46 7.32
N GLN A 163 40.10 22.30 8.31
CA GLN A 163 39.04 22.03 9.30
C GLN A 163 37.62 21.99 8.72
N LEU A 164 37.39 22.56 7.53
CA LEU A 164 36.04 22.61 6.92
C LEU A 164 35.56 21.24 6.43
N MET A 165 36.49 20.40 5.99
CA MET A 165 36.18 19.08 5.39
C MET A 165 36.75 17.90 6.17
N THR A 166 37.65 18.15 7.12
CA THR A 166 38.29 17.08 7.90
C THR A 166 37.47 16.77 9.14
N ALA A 167 36.69 15.70 9.07
CA ALA A 167 36.01 15.13 10.21
C ALA A 167 37.01 14.48 11.19
N GLN A 168 36.74 14.58 12.48
CA GLN A 168 37.41 13.75 13.48
C GLN A 168 36.90 12.30 13.40
N ALA A 169 37.64 11.36 13.99
CA ALA A 169 37.30 9.93 13.95
C ALA A 169 35.92 9.62 14.56
N GLU A 170 35.50 10.41 15.54
CA GLU A 170 34.19 10.33 16.17
C GLU A 170 33.50 11.69 16.03
N MET A 171 32.59 11.81 15.06
CA MET A 171 31.76 13.01 14.87
C MET A 171 30.64 13.05 15.90
N ASP A 172 30.30 14.26 16.35
CA ASP A 172 29.16 14.49 17.23
C ASP A 172 28.18 15.46 16.58
N LEU A 173 27.49 14.96 15.57
CA LEU A 173 26.50 15.73 14.81
C LEU A 173 25.29 16.05 15.69
N ALA A 174 24.85 17.30 15.64
CA ALA A 174 23.70 17.78 16.38
C ALA A 174 22.91 18.81 15.55
N GLN A 175 21.64 18.93 15.90
CA GLN A 175 20.65 19.81 15.27
C GLN A 175 20.04 20.72 16.32
N ASP A 176 19.82 21.97 15.97
CA ASP A 176 19.15 22.95 16.82
C ASP A 176 17.75 23.27 16.26
N LEU A 177 17.58 24.37 15.52
CA LEU A 177 16.29 24.79 14.99
C LEU A 177 16.06 24.29 13.56
N ALA A 178 15.96 22.97 13.39
CA ALA A 178 15.56 22.40 12.12
C ALA A 178 14.56 21.25 12.29
N THR A 179 13.64 21.12 11.33
CA THR A 179 12.49 20.19 11.40
C THR A 179 12.79 18.84 10.73
N ASP A 180 14.06 18.57 10.44
CA ASP A 180 14.56 17.41 9.69
C ASP A 180 15.36 16.43 10.57
N CYS A 181 14.88 16.18 11.80
CA CYS A 181 15.56 15.29 12.74
C CYS A 181 15.89 13.91 12.17
N SER A 182 15.03 13.37 11.31
CA SER A 182 15.24 12.11 10.59
C SER A 182 16.53 12.12 9.75
N VAL A 183 16.87 13.26 9.14
CA VAL A 183 18.08 13.44 8.32
C VAL A 183 19.31 13.46 9.20
N VAL A 184 19.29 14.20 10.30
CA VAL A 184 20.45 14.29 11.21
C VAL A 184 20.67 12.97 11.96
N ALA A 185 19.61 12.30 12.39
CA ALA A 185 19.68 10.94 12.94
C ALA A 185 20.29 9.96 11.92
N SER A 186 19.89 10.06 10.65
CA SER A 186 20.48 9.26 9.56
C SER A 186 21.96 9.53 9.38
N LEU A 187 22.40 10.79 9.38
CA LEU A 187 23.82 11.14 9.30
C LEU A 187 24.62 10.62 10.51
N CYS A 188 24.06 10.69 11.72
CA CYS A 188 24.65 10.12 12.93
C CYS A 188 24.82 8.60 12.81
N ALA A 189 23.77 7.88 12.42
CA ALA A 189 23.80 6.42 12.25
C ALA A 189 24.76 6.00 11.13
N ALA A 190 24.81 6.78 10.05
CA ALA A 190 25.71 6.56 8.93
C ALA A 190 27.16 6.94 9.24
N ALA A 191 27.47 7.69 10.31
CA ALA A 191 28.79 8.27 10.56
C ALA A 191 29.94 7.26 10.47
N ARG A 192 29.73 6.02 10.93
CA ARG A 192 30.71 4.92 10.80
C ARG A 192 30.99 4.54 9.34
N HIS A 193 30.01 4.70 8.46
CA HIS A 193 30.08 4.38 7.03
C HIS A 193 30.38 5.59 6.14
N VAL A 194 30.08 6.81 6.57
CA VAL A 194 30.35 8.07 5.83
C VAL A 194 31.51 8.88 6.41
N GLY A 195 32.17 8.42 7.48
CA GLY A 195 33.35 9.07 8.07
C GLY A 195 34.65 8.86 7.27
N PRO A 196 35.78 9.45 7.68
CA PRO A 196 37.05 9.45 6.94
C PRO A 196 37.83 8.13 7.11
N THR A 197 37.19 7.00 6.79
CA THR A 197 37.79 5.66 6.85
C THR A 197 37.85 5.04 5.46
N LYS A 198 38.84 4.18 5.22
CA LYS A 198 39.00 3.51 3.92
C LYS A 198 37.74 2.67 3.61
N GLY A 199 37.14 2.87 2.45
CA GLY A 199 35.86 2.24 2.07
C GLY A 199 34.62 3.00 2.57
N SER A 200 34.78 4.29 2.92
CA SER A 200 33.68 5.20 3.23
C SER A 200 32.74 5.40 2.04
N LEU A 201 31.45 5.59 2.33
CA LEU A 201 30.45 5.96 1.33
C LEU A 201 30.61 7.41 0.85
N VAL A 202 31.27 8.27 1.64
CA VAL A 202 31.38 9.71 1.31
C VAL A 202 32.14 9.95 0.00
N GLU A 203 33.11 9.09 -0.33
CA GLU A 203 33.84 9.10 -1.61
C GLU A 203 32.91 9.00 -2.83
N SER A 204 31.84 8.20 -2.68
CA SER A 204 30.86 7.98 -3.74
C SER A 204 29.64 8.89 -3.65
N LEU A 205 29.52 9.66 -2.56
CA LEU A 205 28.36 10.50 -2.25
C LEU A 205 28.60 11.97 -2.63
N MET A 206 29.79 12.52 -2.38
CA MET A 206 30.07 13.96 -2.47
C MET A 206 31.31 14.26 -3.31
N TYR A 207 31.23 15.31 -4.13
CA TYR A 207 32.31 15.79 -5.00
C TYR A 207 32.47 17.32 -4.87
N PRO A 208 33.72 17.85 -4.85
CA PRO A 208 34.98 17.14 -5.06
C PRO A 208 35.42 16.30 -3.85
N PHE A 209 36.26 15.29 -4.11
CA PHE A 209 36.74 14.35 -3.10
C PHE A 209 38.23 14.06 -3.28
N ASP A 210 38.99 14.24 -2.21
CA ASP A 210 40.42 13.93 -2.15
C ASP A 210 40.59 12.43 -1.84
N ARG A 211 40.88 11.65 -2.88
CA ARG A 211 41.12 10.20 -2.76
C ARG A 211 42.45 9.87 -2.09
N THR A 212 43.40 10.79 -2.06
CA THR A 212 44.71 10.56 -1.43
C THR A 212 44.59 10.60 0.08
N ASN A 213 43.86 11.57 0.62
CA ASN A 213 43.60 11.70 2.06
C ASN A 213 42.25 11.12 2.50
N ASN A 214 41.47 10.59 1.55
CA ASN A 214 40.17 9.95 1.77
C ASN A 214 39.17 10.86 2.53
N ARG A 215 39.00 12.08 2.02
CA ARG A 215 38.13 13.11 2.62
C ARG A 215 37.47 13.98 1.55
N PRO A 216 36.32 14.61 1.84
CA PRO A 216 35.77 15.66 0.99
C PRO A 216 36.78 16.80 0.78
N GLU A 217 36.71 17.47 -0.36
CA GLU A 217 37.58 18.59 -0.69
C GLU A 217 36.79 19.91 -0.75
N VAL A 218 37.43 21.03 -0.40
CA VAL A 218 36.85 22.36 -0.58
C VAL A 218 36.83 22.71 -2.08
N SER A 219 35.66 23.02 -2.61
CA SER A 219 35.48 23.40 -4.01
C SER A 219 35.95 24.84 -4.24
N GLN A 220 36.78 25.07 -5.26
CA GLN A 220 37.36 26.40 -5.51
C GLN A 220 36.33 27.40 -6.05
N ASN A 221 35.29 26.93 -6.71
CA ASN A 221 34.18 27.75 -7.21
C ASN A 221 32.92 27.65 -6.32
N GLY A 222 32.98 26.97 -5.16
CA GLY A 222 31.84 26.80 -4.26
C GLY A 222 30.72 25.90 -4.80
N LYS A 223 30.92 25.20 -5.93
CA LYS A 223 29.99 24.20 -6.47
C LYS A 223 30.27 22.82 -5.86
N TYR A 224 29.21 22.12 -5.48
CA TYR A 224 29.29 20.74 -5.02
C TYR A 224 28.29 19.87 -5.79
N ILE A 225 28.68 18.62 -6.04
CA ILE A 225 27.84 17.65 -6.73
C ILE A 225 27.72 16.43 -5.83
N PHE A 226 26.48 16.01 -5.57
CA PHE A 226 26.17 14.83 -4.78
C PHE A 226 25.56 13.74 -5.66
N ARG A 227 25.87 12.50 -5.33
CA ARG A 227 25.27 11.29 -5.90
C ARG A 227 24.32 10.69 -4.88
N MET A 228 23.03 10.93 -5.05
CA MET A 228 21.98 10.43 -4.14
C MET A 228 21.01 9.50 -4.88
N TYR A 229 20.42 8.55 -4.18
CA TYR A 229 19.57 7.50 -4.76
C TYR A 229 18.09 7.79 -4.49
N PHE A 230 17.33 8.19 -5.50
CA PHE A 230 15.88 8.39 -5.32
C PHE A 230 15.15 8.25 -6.64
N ASN A 231 13.84 7.99 -6.56
CA ASN A 231 13.00 7.74 -7.73
C ASN A 231 13.61 6.69 -8.68
N GLY A 232 14.11 5.60 -8.09
CA GLY A 232 14.59 4.41 -8.80
C GLY A 232 16.01 4.43 -9.34
N THR A 233 16.78 5.51 -9.19
CA THR A 233 18.15 5.56 -9.71
C THR A 233 19.03 6.54 -8.92
N TRP A 234 20.34 6.39 -9.08
CA TRP A 234 21.31 7.39 -8.63
C TRP A 234 21.17 8.66 -9.47
N ARG A 235 21.24 9.84 -8.85
CA ARG A 235 21.01 11.13 -9.49
C ARG A 235 22.05 12.16 -9.10
N HIS A 236 22.29 13.11 -10.00
CA HIS A 236 23.11 14.30 -9.74
C HIS A 236 22.30 15.34 -8.96
N VAL A 237 22.84 15.77 -7.83
CA VAL A 237 22.29 16.85 -7.01
C VAL A 237 23.35 17.92 -6.87
N VAL A 238 23.15 19.06 -7.54
CA VAL A 238 24.12 20.17 -7.55
C VAL A 238 23.67 21.23 -6.58
N ILE A 239 24.55 21.67 -5.69
CA ILE A 239 24.32 22.80 -4.79
C ILE A 239 25.53 23.75 -4.79
N ASP A 240 25.34 24.95 -4.27
CA ASP A 240 26.46 25.79 -3.81
C ASP A 240 26.73 25.56 -2.31
N ASP A 241 27.79 26.17 -1.79
CA ASP A 241 28.22 26.08 -0.39
C ASP A 241 27.60 27.11 0.57
N ARG A 242 26.65 27.94 0.13
CA ARG A 242 26.03 28.91 1.02
C ARG A 242 25.15 28.19 2.05
N LEU A 243 25.34 28.43 3.34
CA LEU A 243 24.51 27.87 4.40
C LEU A 243 23.61 28.96 5.02
N PRO A 244 22.42 28.60 5.51
CA PRO A 244 21.53 29.58 6.13
C PRO A 244 22.10 30.02 7.48
N THR A 245 22.18 31.33 7.71
CA THR A 245 22.69 31.89 8.97
C THR A 245 21.57 32.47 9.82
N SER A 246 21.80 32.52 11.13
CA SER A 246 20.88 33.13 12.10
C SER A 246 21.42 34.48 12.58
N HIS A 247 20.53 35.39 12.99
CA HIS A 247 20.91 36.58 13.75
C HIS A 247 20.89 36.35 15.27
N THR A 248 20.52 35.14 15.70
CA THR A 248 20.64 34.64 17.07
C THR A 248 21.77 33.61 17.17
N ASP A 249 22.05 33.13 18.39
CA ASP A 249 23.05 32.06 18.62
C ASP A 249 22.58 30.67 18.13
N ARG A 250 21.37 30.56 17.57
CA ARG A 250 20.81 29.30 17.07
C ARG A 250 21.35 28.93 15.69
N THR A 251 21.43 27.63 15.42
CA THR A 251 21.86 27.10 14.11
C THR A 251 20.68 26.58 13.28
N LEU A 252 20.77 26.73 11.96
CA LEU A 252 19.73 26.37 10.98
C LEU A 252 20.12 25.15 10.10
N TYR A 253 21.22 24.50 10.44
CA TYR A 253 21.78 23.36 9.72
C TYR A 253 22.55 22.47 10.70
N VAL A 254 22.79 21.20 10.35
CA VAL A 254 23.54 20.27 11.19
C VAL A 254 24.97 20.74 11.49
N VAL A 255 25.37 20.66 12.76
CA VAL A 255 26.71 21.03 13.24
C VAL A 255 27.40 19.86 13.93
N ASP A 256 28.72 19.75 13.77
CA ASP A 256 29.53 18.86 14.60
C ASP A 256 29.99 19.60 15.86
N ARG A 257 29.54 19.18 17.05
CA ARG A 257 29.92 19.82 18.31
C ARG A 257 31.42 19.71 18.62
N ARG A 258 32.10 18.71 18.05
CA ARG A 258 33.55 18.51 18.22
C ARG A 258 34.39 19.30 17.22
N ASN A 259 33.80 19.67 16.08
CA ASN A 259 34.39 20.57 15.10
C ASN A 259 33.31 21.50 14.51
N PRO A 260 32.97 22.63 15.17
CA PRO A 260 31.94 23.56 14.71
C PRO A 260 32.22 24.20 13.34
N ARG A 261 33.44 24.08 12.81
CA ARG A 261 33.82 24.55 11.47
C ARG A 261 33.57 23.50 10.38
N LEU A 262 33.25 22.25 10.74
CA LEU A 262 32.99 21.19 9.77
C LEU A 262 31.70 21.47 9.00
N ILE A 263 31.79 21.64 7.68
CA ILE A 263 30.64 22.02 6.85
C ILE A 263 30.12 20.89 5.97
N TRP A 264 30.91 19.86 5.67
CA TRP A 264 30.47 18.83 4.73
C TRP A 264 29.17 18.12 5.15
N PRO A 265 28.88 17.87 6.46
CA PRO A 265 27.59 17.30 6.85
C PRO A 265 26.43 18.24 6.54
N ALA A 266 26.62 19.56 6.75
CA ALA A 266 25.64 20.58 6.40
C ALA A 266 25.42 20.70 4.89
N LEU A 267 26.46 20.45 4.07
CA LEU A 267 26.31 20.40 2.62
C LEU A 267 25.53 19.15 2.16
N VAL A 268 25.72 18.00 2.82
CA VAL A 268 24.93 16.79 2.57
C VAL A 268 23.46 17.02 2.94
N GLU A 269 23.21 17.60 4.12
CA GLU A 269 21.87 17.99 4.58
C GLU A 269 21.21 18.95 3.57
N LYS A 270 21.88 20.02 3.17
CA LYS A 270 21.39 20.97 2.17
C LYS A 270 21.05 20.29 0.84
N ALA A 271 21.90 19.40 0.35
CA ALA A 271 21.65 18.64 -0.87
C ALA A 271 20.41 17.74 -0.73
N TYR A 272 20.23 17.09 0.42
CA TYR A 272 19.05 16.28 0.71
C TYR A 272 17.77 17.14 0.78
N LEU A 273 17.80 18.24 1.53
CA LEU A 273 16.68 19.16 1.68
C LEU A 273 16.27 19.80 0.35
N LYS A 274 17.23 20.03 -0.57
CA LYS A 274 16.91 20.43 -1.95
C LYS A 274 16.03 19.40 -2.66
N ILE A 275 16.30 18.10 -2.49
CA ILE A 275 15.49 17.02 -3.08
C ILE A 275 14.11 16.97 -2.43
N ARG A 276 14.00 17.33 -1.15
CA ARG A 276 12.75 17.34 -0.37
C ARG A 276 11.99 18.67 -0.43
N GLY A 277 12.43 19.61 -1.27
CA GLY A 277 11.71 20.86 -1.58
C GLY A 277 11.99 22.04 -0.63
N GLY A 278 13.10 22.01 0.12
CA GLY A 278 13.59 23.10 0.96
C GLY A 278 13.83 22.70 2.42
N TYR A 279 14.23 23.67 3.25
CA TYR A 279 14.43 23.52 4.70
C TYR A 279 13.11 23.50 5.48
N ASP A 280 12.01 24.03 4.91
CA ASP A 280 10.66 23.76 5.39
C ASP A 280 10.24 22.32 5.01
N PHE A 281 10.84 21.38 5.72
CA PHE A 281 10.66 19.96 5.56
C PHE A 281 9.85 19.42 6.74
N PRO A 282 8.69 18.79 6.53
CA PRO A 282 7.81 18.33 7.60
C PRO A 282 8.29 17.05 8.32
N GLY A 283 9.51 16.59 8.05
CA GLY A 283 10.05 15.33 8.54
C GLY A 283 9.81 14.15 7.60
N SER A 284 10.47 13.02 7.89
CA SER A 284 10.40 11.76 7.14
C SER A 284 10.79 10.60 8.05
N ASN A 285 10.83 9.41 7.46
CA ASN A 285 11.37 8.20 8.05
C ASN A 285 12.89 8.15 7.79
N SER A 286 13.70 8.10 8.85
CA SER A 286 15.17 8.00 8.74
C SER A 286 15.67 6.82 7.89
N GLY A 287 14.95 5.71 7.84
CA GLY A 287 15.27 4.60 6.93
C GLY A 287 15.15 4.98 5.44
N THR A 288 14.17 5.82 5.10
CA THR A 288 14.03 6.42 3.75
C THR A 288 15.17 7.40 3.47
N ASP A 289 15.53 8.22 4.45
CA ASP A 289 16.59 9.21 4.32
C ASP A 289 17.96 8.51 4.11
N LEU A 290 18.27 7.47 4.90
CA LEU A 290 19.43 6.60 4.71
C LEU A 290 19.42 5.92 3.34
N HIS A 291 18.26 5.45 2.86
CA HIS A 291 18.14 4.86 1.52
C HIS A 291 18.51 5.89 0.45
N ALA A 292 18.08 7.14 0.61
CA ALA A 292 18.40 8.20 -0.34
C ALA A 292 19.88 8.60 -0.34
N LEU A 293 20.52 8.61 0.83
CA LEU A 293 21.93 8.93 0.96
C LEU A 293 22.85 7.79 0.49
N THR A 294 22.46 6.53 0.70
CA THR A 294 23.38 5.38 0.58
C THR A 294 22.98 4.33 -0.44
N GLY A 295 21.71 4.33 -0.88
CA GLY A 295 21.13 3.26 -1.69
C GLY A 295 20.96 1.93 -0.94
N TRP A 296 21.18 1.90 0.38
CA TRP A 296 21.01 0.70 1.20
C TRP A 296 19.53 0.35 1.37
N ILE A 297 19.23 -0.95 1.47
CA ILE A 297 17.86 -1.47 1.43
C ILE A 297 17.17 -1.15 2.76
N PRO A 298 16.13 -0.30 2.80
CA PRO A 298 15.45 0.03 4.05
C PRO A 298 14.47 -1.08 4.46
N GLU A 299 14.45 -1.41 5.73
CA GLU A 299 13.47 -2.26 6.41
C GLU A 299 12.90 -1.47 7.60
N GLN A 300 11.58 -1.40 7.71
CA GLN A 300 10.89 -0.87 8.88
C GLN A 300 10.34 -2.05 9.68
N ILE A 301 10.76 -2.17 10.93
CA ILE A 301 10.29 -3.17 11.87
C ILE A 301 9.38 -2.46 12.87
N PHE A 302 8.10 -2.82 12.87
CA PHE A 302 7.11 -2.34 13.83
C PHE A 302 7.28 -3.10 15.13
N LEU A 303 7.77 -2.43 16.16
CA LEU A 303 8.23 -3.07 17.39
C LEU A 303 7.08 -3.64 18.23
N GLN A 304 5.86 -3.12 18.06
CA GLN A 304 4.65 -3.61 18.74
C GLN A 304 3.93 -4.75 17.97
N SER A 305 4.49 -5.23 16.85
CA SER A 305 3.88 -6.33 16.10
C SER A 305 4.13 -7.68 16.78
N ASP A 306 3.06 -8.46 16.96
CA ASP A 306 3.11 -9.83 17.51
C ASP A 306 3.92 -10.80 16.61
N GLU A 307 4.24 -10.41 15.38
CA GLU A 307 5.03 -11.21 14.44
C GLU A 307 6.54 -11.09 14.64
N VAL A 308 6.99 -10.14 15.48
CA VAL A 308 8.42 -9.85 15.65
C VAL A 308 9.04 -10.68 16.77
N GLU A 309 9.84 -11.67 16.38
CA GLU A 309 10.65 -12.46 17.31
C GLU A 309 11.91 -11.71 17.74
N LEU A 310 12.02 -11.39 19.03
CA LEU A 310 13.10 -10.59 19.63
C LEU A 310 14.50 -11.18 19.35
N ASP A 311 14.68 -12.48 19.63
CA ASP A 311 15.98 -13.15 19.55
C ASP A 311 16.46 -13.25 18.10
N GLU A 312 15.57 -13.64 17.19
CA GLU A 312 15.89 -13.73 15.77
C GLU A 312 16.23 -12.35 15.19
N THR A 313 15.46 -11.33 15.56
CA THR A 313 15.67 -9.95 15.13
C THR A 313 17.02 -9.42 15.61
N TRP A 314 17.33 -9.55 16.91
CA TRP A 314 18.62 -9.15 17.46
C TRP A 314 19.78 -9.86 16.76
N ASN A 315 19.73 -11.20 16.67
CA ASN A 315 20.82 -11.99 16.12
C ASN A 315 21.10 -11.63 14.65
N ARG A 316 20.04 -11.41 13.86
CA ARG A 316 20.14 -11.00 12.46
C ARG A 316 20.77 -9.62 12.32
N ILE A 317 20.28 -8.65 13.08
CA ILE A 317 20.75 -7.27 13.06
C ILE A 317 22.19 -7.18 13.57
N LYS A 318 22.48 -7.75 14.75
CA LYS A 318 23.82 -7.72 15.37
C LYS A 318 24.87 -8.34 14.46
N LYS A 319 24.57 -9.49 13.85
CA LYS A 319 25.46 -10.16 12.89
C LYS A 319 25.77 -9.29 11.67
N ALA A 320 24.79 -8.56 11.14
CA ALA A 320 25.02 -7.68 10.00
C ALA A 320 25.73 -6.39 10.42
N TYR A 321 25.37 -5.80 11.56
CA TYR A 321 25.98 -4.59 12.12
C TYR A 321 27.47 -4.80 12.43
N ASP A 322 27.83 -5.91 13.07
CA ASP A 322 29.23 -6.23 13.38
C ASP A 322 30.10 -6.34 12.13
N LYS A 323 29.52 -6.83 11.02
CA LYS A 323 30.14 -6.92 9.69
C LYS A 323 30.07 -5.61 8.90
N GLY A 324 29.52 -4.54 9.45
CA GLY A 324 29.34 -3.26 8.76
C GLY A 324 28.36 -3.33 7.59
N ASN A 325 27.32 -4.16 7.67
CA ASN A 325 26.30 -4.35 6.64
C ASN A 325 24.89 -3.88 7.07
N ALA A 326 24.78 -3.17 8.20
CA ALA A 326 23.52 -2.59 8.68
C ALA A 326 23.76 -1.21 9.31
N MET A 327 22.84 -0.27 9.07
CA MET A 327 22.72 1.01 9.77
C MET A 327 21.36 1.05 10.46
N LEU A 328 21.30 1.65 11.65
CA LEU A 328 20.13 1.57 12.51
C LEU A 328 19.71 2.94 13.03
N THR A 329 18.40 3.19 12.97
CA THR A 329 17.73 4.32 13.63
C THR A 329 16.44 3.85 14.29
N LEU A 330 15.93 4.64 15.22
CA LEU A 330 14.70 4.34 15.98
C LEU A 330 13.74 5.52 15.85
N GLY A 331 12.44 5.24 15.72
CA GLY A 331 11.38 6.25 15.69
C GLY A 331 10.45 6.09 16.88
N THR A 332 10.21 7.17 17.60
CA THR A 332 9.14 7.22 18.62
C THR A 332 7.80 7.54 17.98
N GLY A 333 6.74 6.98 18.54
CA GLY A 333 5.37 7.29 18.15
C GLY A 333 4.83 8.54 18.81
N ASN A 334 3.51 8.64 18.84
CA ASN A 334 2.83 9.68 19.61
C ASN A 334 2.91 9.35 21.11
N ILE A 335 3.80 10.04 21.84
CA ILE A 335 3.98 9.94 23.29
C ILE A 335 3.23 11.09 23.97
N LEU A 336 2.56 10.83 25.10
CA LEU A 336 1.89 11.90 25.85
C LEU A 336 2.93 12.85 26.48
N PRO A 337 2.65 14.17 26.59
CA PRO A 337 3.63 15.12 27.15
C PRO A 337 4.16 14.76 28.55
N GLU A 338 3.31 14.17 29.40
CA GLU A 338 3.70 13.71 30.74
C GLU A 338 4.69 12.53 30.68
N GLU A 339 4.45 11.60 29.75
CA GLU A 339 5.33 10.45 29.49
C GLU A 339 6.64 10.89 28.85
N GLU A 340 6.59 11.87 27.93
CA GLU A 340 7.76 12.48 27.29
C GLU A 340 8.75 12.98 28.35
N GLN A 341 8.25 13.73 29.34
CA GLN A 341 9.05 14.26 30.45
C GLN A 341 9.53 13.17 31.42
N ALA A 342 8.69 12.17 31.71
CA ALA A 342 9.03 11.10 32.63
C ALA A 342 10.08 10.13 32.07
N LEU A 343 9.96 9.79 30.79
CA LEU A 343 10.86 8.88 30.07
C LEU A 343 12.12 9.60 29.59
N GLY A 344 12.01 10.88 29.25
CA GLY A 344 13.10 11.63 28.61
C GLY A 344 13.30 11.26 27.13
N LEU A 345 12.24 10.77 26.47
CA LEU A 345 12.17 10.51 25.03
C LEU A 345 11.21 11.50 24.39
N VAL A 346 11.58 12.04 23.23
CA VAL A 346 10.82 13.01 22.46
C VAL A 346 9.79 12.28 21.61
N LYS A 347 8.57 12.81 21.51
CA LYS A 347 7.51 12.24 20.66
C LYS A 347 7.76 12.45 19.17
N GLU A 348 7.31 11.53 18.33
CA GLU A 348 7.39 11.60 16.85
C GLU A 348 8.78 12.02 16.35
N HIS A 349 9.82 11.41 16.91
CA HIS A 349 11.22 11.81 16.71
C HIS A 349 12.11 10.62 16.38
N ASP A 350 13.12 10.89 15.55
CA ASP A 350 14.09 9.89 15.11
C ASP A 350 15.40 9.98 15.91
N TYR A 351 15.87 8.83 16.36
CA TYR A 351 17.09 8.62 17.12
C TYR A 351 18.09 7.77 16.33
N ALA A 352 19.38 8.05 16.49
CA ALA A 352 20.43 7.27 15.85
C ALA A 352 20.93 6.15 16.76
N VAL A 353 21.13 4.95 16.22
CA VAL A 353 21.81 3.87 16.95
C VAL A 353 23.28 3.87 16.54
N ILE A 354 24.14 4.22 17.49
CA ILE A 354 25.58 4.42 17.29
C ILE A 354 26.37 3.14 17.53
N ASN A 355 25.88 2.25 18.39
CA ASN A 355 26.57 1.01 18.72
C ASN A 355 25.65 -0.08 19.25
N LEU A 356 26.04 -1.34 19.08
CA LEU A 356 25.38 -2.52 19.63
C LEU A 356 26.40 -3.33 20.44
N LYS A 357 26.10 -3.65 21.70
CA LYS A 357 26.94 -4.52 22.53
C LYS A 357 26.13 -5.59 23.26
N MET A 358 26.83 -6.67 23.62
CA MET A 358 26.37 -7.68 24.57
C MET A 358 27.20 -7.49 25.84
N GLU A 359 26.55 -7.34 27.00
CA GLU A 359 27.22 -7.19 28.29
C GLU A 359 26.39 -7.89 29.37
N ASP A 360 27.00 -8.79 30.15
CA ASP A 360 26.32 -9.57 31.20
C ASP A 360 24.99 -10.19 30.72
N ASP A 361 25.02 -10.86 29.55
CA ASP A 361 23.87 -11.43 28.82
C ASP A 361 22.78 -10.43 28.40
N SER A 362 22.99 -9.13 28.63
CA SER A 362 22.09 -8.05 28.21
C SER A 362 22.43 -7.54 26.81
N ARG A 363 21.39 -7.34 25.99
CA ARG A 363 21.47 -6.77 24.64
C ARG A 363 21.33 -5.26 24.73
N LEU A 364 22.38 -4.50 24.39
CA LEU A 364 22.40 -3.06 24.63
C LEU A 364 22.63 -2.26 23.33
N LEU A 365 21.86 -1.19 23.17
CA LEU A 365 21.94 -0.22 22.07
C LEU A 365 22.43 1.12 22.63
N LEU A 366 23.46 1.69 22.00
CA LEU A 366 23.87 3.06 22.25
C LEU A 366 23.05 3.97 21.33
N ILE A 367 22.14 4.72 21.93
CA ILE A 367 21.18 5.57 21.23
C ILE A 367 21.61 7.03 21.39
N LYS A 368 21.53 7.81 20.32
CA LYS A 368 21.83 9.25 20.29
C LYS A 368 20.60 10.05 19.89
N ASN A 369 20.28 11.07 20.68
CA ASN A 369 19.36 12.12 20.27
C ASN A 369 20.12 13.16 19.41
N PRO A 370 19.68 13.47 18.18
CA PRO A 370 20.32 14.50 17.36
C PRO A 370 20.11 15.93 17.87
N TRP A 371 19.11 16.23 18.71
CA TRP A 371 18.88 17.61 19.18
C TRP A 371 19.94 18.11 20.16
N VAL A 372 20.32 19.39 20.05
CA VAL A 372 21.27 20.06 20.95
C VAL A 372 20.69 20.18 22.36
N ASP A 373 19.49 20.77 22.47
CA ASP A 373 18.74 20.89 23.72
C ASP A 373 17.69 19.77 23.79
N SER A 374 18.06 18.63 24.38
CA SER A 374 17.17 17.46 24.38
C SER A 374 16.91 16.89 25.77
N LEU A 375 15.75 16.26 25.90
CA LEU A 375 15.51 15.30 26.96
C LEU A 375 16.51 14.14 26.83
N VAL A 376 16.96 13.63 27.97
CA VAL A 376 17.86 12.48 28.07
C VAL A 376 17.09 11.37 28.78
N TRP A 377 17.16 10.15 28.23
CA TRP A 377 16.53 8.97 28.78
C TRP A 377 16.78 8.85 30.30
N THR A 378 15.70 8.72 31.07
CA THR A 378 15.76 8.77 32.54
C THR A 378 16.06 7.40 33.17
N GLY A 379 15.95 6.31 32.41
CA GLY A 379 16.11 4.94 32.91
C GLY A 379 14.86 4.37 33.61
N VAL A 380 13.76 5.13 33.62
CA VAL A 380 12.50 4.69 34.24
C VAL A 380 11.91 3.52 33.46
N GLY A 381 11.69 2.39 34.13
CA GLY A 381 11.13 1.18 33.52
C GLY A 381 12.15 0.23 32.88
N SER A 382 13.45 0.56 32.94
CA SER A 382 14.53 -0.25 32.36
C SER A 382 14.57 -1.68 32.94
N SER A 383 14.54 -2.68 32.06
CA SER A 383 14.65 -4.11 32.41
C SER A 383 16.01 -4.49 32.99
N VAL A 384 17.03 -3.69 32.70
CA VAL A 384 18.36 -3.84 33.27
C VAL A 384 18.56 -2.76 34.34
N THR A 385 18.94 -3.15 35.57
CA THR A 385 19.59 -2.22 36.49
C THR A 385 20.96 -1.87 35.93
N LEU A 386 20.98 -0.89 35.02
CA LEU A 386 22.18 -0.27 34.52
C LEU A 386 22.88 0.36 35.73
N LYS A 387 23.79 -0.39 36.39
CA LYS A 387 24.58 0.09 37.53
C LYS A 387 25.29 1.37 37.10
N ALA A 388 24.73 2.53 37.45
CA ALA A 388 25.32 3.85 37.20
C ALA A 388 25.99 4.02 35.82
N HIS A 389 25.38 3.52 34.74
CA HIS A 389 25.81 3.87 33.37
C HIS A 389 25.22 5.20 32.90
N THR A 390 24.60 5.96 33.83
CA THR A 390 24.04 7.27 33.56
C THR A 390 25.10 8.33 33.28
N VAL A 391 26.38 8.17 33.64
CA VAL A 391 27.43 9.13 33.29
C VAL A 391 28.81 8.45 33.29
N GLY A 392 29.27 7.99 32.13
CA GLY A 392 30.67 7.63 31.88
C GLY A 392 31.47 8.85 31.39
N SER A 393 31.99 9.66 32.31
CA SER A 393 32.71 10.93 32.05
C SER A 393 31.82 12.09 31.59
N VAL A 394 32.22 13.31 31.97
CA VAL A 394 31.61 14.60 31.57
C VAL A 394 31.49 14.75 30.03
N SER A 395 32.22 13.93 29.27
CA SER A 395 32.21 13.93 27.80
C SER A 395 31.02 13.19 27.16
N GLU A 396 30.41 12.21 27.83
CA GLU A 396 29.29 11.42 27.24
C GLU A 396 27.92 12.08 27.48
N SER A 397 27.74 12.77 28.62
CA SER A 397 26.52 13.56 28.87
C SER A 397 26.36 14.75 27.92
N ALA A 398 27.47 15.29 27.39
CA ALA A 398 27.45 16.36 26.41
C ALA A 398 27.05 15.90 24.99
N SER A 399 27.07 14.58 24.71
CA SER A 399 26.81 14.04 23.37
C SER A 399 25.36 13.61 23.14
N ASN A 400 24.49 13.73 24.16
CA ASN A 400 23.08 13.27 24.17
C ASN A 400 22.95 11.78 23.80
N GLN A 401 23.87 10.96 24.30
CA GLN A 401 23.92 9.51 24.07
C GLN A 401 23.59 8.75 25.36
N PHE A 402 22.88 7.62 25.23
CA PHE A 402 22.53 6.74 26.34
C PHE A 402 22.45 5.28 25.90
N TRP A 403 22.73 4.36 26.82
CA TRP A 403 22.52 2.92 26.60
C TRP A 403 21.12 2.52 27.01
N MET A 404 20.48 1.67 26.20
CA MET A 404 19.17 1.09 26.47
C MET A 404 19.18 -0.40 26.15
N ALA A 405 18.47 -1.21 26.94
CA ALA A 405 18.29 -2.62 26.64
C ALA A 405 17.42 -2.81 25.39
N PHE A 406 17.70 -3.83 24.58
CA PHE A 406 16.94 -4.09 23.37
C PHE A 406 15.47 -4.39 23.67
N GLU A 407 15.19 -5.01 24.81
CA GLU A 407 13.86 -5.27 25.33
C GLU A 407 13.11 -3.96 25.64
N ASP A 408 13.79 -2.98 26.25
CA ASP A 408 13.22 -1.66 26.55
C ASP A 408 12.95 -0.88 25.26
N VAL A 409 13.76 -1.07 24.22
CA VAL A 409 13.53 -0.46 22.91
C VAL A 409 12.16 -0.87 22.35
N PHE A 410 11.77 -2.13 22.49
CA PHE A 410 10.44 -2.61 22.07
C PHE A 410 9.30 -1.96 22.85
N GLN A 411 9.54 -1.60 24.11
CA GLN A 411 8.54 -0.97 24.96
C GLN A 411 8.35 0.52 24.64
N HIS A 412 9.42 1.22 24.25
CA HIS A 412 9.43 2.69 24.20
C HIS A 412 9.48 3.29 22.78
N PHE A 413 9.84 2.51 21.76
CA PHE A 413 9.89 2.98 20.36
C PHE A 413 8.84 2.28 19.51
N GLU A 414 8.27 2.99 18.55
CA GLU A 414 7.27 2.44 17.62
C GLU A 414 7.93 1.65 16.49
N SER A 415 9.03 2.17 15.96
CA SER A 415 9.70 1.60 14.80
C SER A 415 11.21 1.49 15.00
N LEU A 416 11.77 0.37 14.56
CA LEU A 416 13.19 0.18 14.32
C LEU A 416 13.44 0.17 12.81
N TYR A 417 14.26 1.09 12.33
CA TYR A 417 14.64 1.16 10.93
C TYR A 417 16.01 0.54 10.74
N VAL A 418 16.12 -0.36 9.77
CA VAL A 418 17.39 -1.01 9.42
C VAL A 418 17.64 -0.82 7.93
N ASN A 419 18.75 -0.18 7.59
CA ASN A 419 19.22 -0.10 6.22
C ASN A 419 20.30 -1.15 6.01
N TRP A 420 20.07 -2.07 5.07
CA TRP A 420 20.95 -3.20 4.78
C TRP A 420 21.85 -2.91 3.59
N ASN A 421 23.13 -3.26 3.71
CA ASN A 421 24.07 -3.15 2.61
C ASN A 421 23.61 -4.04 1.43
N PRO A 422 23.32 -3.48 0.24
CA PRO A 422 22.84 -4.30 -0.87
C PRO A 422 23.89 -5.28 -1.38
N ALA A 423 25.18 -5.07 -1.05
CA ALA A 423 26.27 -6.00 -1.35
C ALA A 423 26.14 -7.37 -0.63
N LEU A 424 25.16 -7.53 0.26
CA LEU A 424 24.73 -8.83 0.79
C LEU A 424 24.22 -9.77 -0.32
N PHE A 425 23.77 -9.22 -1.46
CA PHE A 425 23.21 -9.98 -2.56
C PHE A 425 24.08 -9.85 -3.82
N PRO A 426 24.38 -10.97 -4.51
CA PRO A 426 25.09 -10.94 -5.78
C PRO A 426 24.21 -10.51 -6.96
N TYR A 427 22.88 -10.68 -6.89
CA TYR A 427 21.97 -10.36 -7.99
C TYR A 427 20.94 -9.31 -7.59
N ARG A 428 20.68 -8.40 -8.52
CA ARG A 428 19.62 -7.40 -8.44
C ARG A 428 18.87 -7.31 -9.77
N GLN A 429 17.55 -7.12 -9.70
CA GLN A 429 16.72 -6.82 -10.87
C GLN A 429 15.71 -5.73 -10.52
N ASP A 430 15.69 -4.67 -11.33
CA ASP A 430 14.78 -3.53 -11.14
C ASP A 430 13.71 -3.47 -12.23
N HIS A 431 12.49 -3.13 -11.83
CA HIS A 431 11.36 -2.85 -12.70
C HIS A 431 10.77 -1.50 -12.34
N HIS A 432 10.55 -0.64 -13.33
CA HIS A 432 9.88 0.65 -13.11
C HIS A 432 8.51 0.64 -13.77
N PHE A 433 7.49 1.09 -13.06
CA PHE A 433 6.14 1.09 -13.62
C PHE A 433 5.36 2.30 -13.13
N LYS A 434 4.41 2.70 -13.96
CA LYS A 434 3.40 3.70 -13.65
C LYS A 434 2.13 2.96 -13.21
N TRP A 435 1.50 3.44 -12.15
CA TRP A 435 0.22 2.94 -11.68
C TRP A 435 -0.77 4.08 -11.59
N ASP A 436 -1.83 3.99 -12.39
CA ASP A 436 -2.97 4.88 -12.32
C ASP A 436 -3.93 4.35 -11.25
N MET A 437 -4.27 5.20 -10.28
CA MET A 437 -5.10 4.78 -9.14
C MET A 437 -6.51 4.44 -9.65
N PRO A 438 -7.03 3.26 -9.29
CA PRO A 438 -8.33 2.80 -9.79
C PRO A 438 -9.48 3.64 -9.21
N ASP A 439 -10.67 3.53 -9.82
CA ASP A 439 -11.89 4.12 -9.27
C ASP A 439 -12.16 3.53 -7.88
N LYS A 440 -12.78 4.31 -6.97
CA LYS A 440 -13.08 3.85 -5.61
C LYS A 440 -13.91 2.55 -5.56
N THR A 441 -14.68 2.27 -6.62
CA THR A 441 -15.43 1.01 -6.73
C THR A 441 -14.55 -0.23 -6.89
N GLU A 442 -13.27 -0.06 -7.25
CA GLU A 442 -12.31 -1.13 -7.51
C GLU A 442 -11.17 -1.14 -6.49
N GLU A 443 -11.23 -0.32 -5.45
CA GLU A 443 -10.19 -0.22 -4.41
C GLU A 443 -9.97 -1.55 -3.67
N LEU A 444 -11.02 -2.37 -3.55
CA LEU A 444 -11.00 -3.66 -2.84
C LEU A 444 -10.59 -4.85 -3.71
N VAL A 445 -10.33 -4.65 -5.01
CA VAL A 445 -10.01 -5.73 -5.96
C VAL A 445 -8.61 -5.57 -6.53
N PHE A 446 -7.99 -6.68 -6.91
CA PHE A 446 -6.61 -6.67 -7.42
C PHE A 446 -6.52 -6.62 -8.95
N THR A 447 -7.65 -6.59 -9.65
CA THR A 447 -7.73 -6.62 -11.12
C THR A 447 -6.80 -5.59 -11.78
N HIS A 448 -6.79 -4.36 -11.28
CA HIS A 448 -5.99 -3.25 -11.80
C HIS A 448 -4.65 -3.07 -11.09
N ASN A 449 -4.39 -3.85 -10.04
CA ASN A 449 -3.15 -3.76 -9.30
C ASN A 449 -1.98 -4.28 -10.15
N PRO A 450 -0.78 -3.70 -10.01
CA PRO A 450 0.44 -4.27 -10.54
C PRO A 450 0.70 -5.64 -9.90
N GLN A 451 0.94 -6.65 -10.74
CA GLN A 451 1.19 -8.02 -10.31
C GLN A 451 2.32 -8.63 -11.11
N TYR A 452 3.21 -9.35 -10.43
CA TYR A 452 4.38 -9.98 -11.01
C TYR A 452 4.44 -11.46 -10.65
N SER A 453 4.74 -12.31 -11.62
CA SER A 453 5.16 -13.68 -11.39
C SER A 453 6.65 -13.69 -11.03
N VAL A 454 6.99 -14.28 -9.89
CA VAL A 454 8.36 -14.42 -9.38
C VAL A 454 8.69 -15.91 -9.33
N LEU A 455 9.66 -16.34 -10.12
CA LEU A 455 10.17 -17.71 -10.13
C LEU A 455 11.62 -17.72 -9.66
N SER A 456 11.87 -18.43 -8.56
CA SER A 456 13.21 -18.67 -8.03
C SER A 456 13.67 -20.10 -8.32
N PRO A 457 14.92 -20.31 -8.79
CA PRO A 457 15.46 -21.65 -8.99
C PRO A 457 15.82 -22.37 -7.68
N SER A 458 15.95 -21.65 -6.57
CA SER A 458 16.27 -22.19 -5.24
C SER A 458 15.29 -21.67 -4.18
N GLY A 459 15.30 -22.29 -2.99
CA GLY A 459 14.59 -21.78 -1.82
C GLY A 459 15.37 -20.76 -1.00
N SER A 460 16.37 -20.09 -1.59
CA SER A 460 17.17 -19.08 -0.89
C SER A 460 16.37 -17.79 -0.71
N PRO A 461 16.58 -17.04 0.39
CA PRO A 461 15.82 -15.83 0.68
C PRO A 461 15.84 -14.82 -0.48
N VAL A 462 14.67 -14.27 -0.79
CA VAL A 462 14.48 -13.20 -1.78
C VAL A 462 13.93 -11.97 -1.07
N TRP A 463 14.51 -10.81 -1.39
CA TRP A 463 14.10 -9.53 -0.84
C TRP A 463 13.54 -8.67 -1.96
N ILE A 464 12.34 -8.14 -1.76
CA ILE A 464 11.61 -7.34 -2.74
C ILE A 464 11.33 -5.97 -2.12
N LEU A 465 12.01 -4.94 -2.61
CA LEU A 465 11.82 -3.56 -2.18
C LEU A 465 10.92 -2.83 -3.16
N LEU A 466 9.75 -2.42 -2.71
CA LEU A 466 8.92 -1.44 -3.40
C LEU A 466 9.34 -0.03 -2.98
N SER A 467 9.57 0.84 -3.96
CA SER A 467 9.89 2.25 -3.74
C SER A 467 8.93 3.13 -4.56
N ARG A 468 8.05 3.85 -3.89
CA ARG A 468 7.21 4.89 -4.48
C ARG A 468 8.08 6.09 -4.84
N HIS A 469 7.92 6.63 -6.05
CA HIS A 469 8.65 7.82 -6.45
C HIS A 469 8.03 9.05 -5.78
N TRP A 470 8.87 9.91 -5.22
CA TRP A 470 8.45 11.19 -4.68
C TRP A 470 7.87 12.08 -5.78
N GLN A 471 6.81 12.81 -5.42
CA GLN A 471 6.13 13.75 -6.31
C GLN A 471 5.83 15.07 -5.60
N ASP A 472 5.75 16.16 -6.38
CA ASP A 472 5.50 17.52 -5.87
C ASP A 472 4.25 17.59 -4.99
N GLY A 473 3.15 16.98 -5.44
CA GLY A 473 1.88 17.00 -4.71
C GLY A 473 1.92 16.31 -3.33
N GLU A 474 2.86 15.39 -3.07
CA GLU A 474 3.00 14.79 -1.74
C GLU A 474 3.54 15.80 -0.72
N LEU A 475 4.47 16.66 -1.13
CA LEU A 475 5.04 17.68 -0.24
C LEU A 475 3.98 18.71 0.17
N ASP A 476 3.11 19.11 -0.76
CA ASP A 476 2.01 20.03 -0.48
C ASP A 476 1.04 19.47 0.56
N ILE A 477 0.70 18.18 0.44
CA ILE A 477 -0.15 17.47 1.40
C ILE A 477 0.51 17.43 2.78
N LEU A 478 1.80 17.10 2.86
CA LEU A 478 2.54 17.04 4.12
C LEU A 478 2.66 18.42 4.80
N ARG A 479 2.93 19.48 4.04
CA ARG A 479 2.97 20.86 4.56
C ARG A 479 1.61 21.31 5.08
N GLN A 480 0.53 21.02 4.35
CA GLN A 480 -0.82 21.33 4.81
C GLN A 480 -1.15 20.60 6.12
N ARG A 481 -0.78 19.31 6.23
CA ARG A 481 -0.96 18.52 7.46
C ARG A 481 -0.21 19.13 8.65
N LYS A 482 1.05 19.52 8.45
CA LYS A 482 1.87 20.18 9.49
C LYS A 482 1.20 21.47 9.98
N ALA A 483 0.82 22.35 9.05
CA ALA A 483 0.15 23.62 9.38
C ALA A 483 -1.20 23.45 10.10
N GLU A 484 -1.99 22.42 9.75
CA GLU A 484 -3.25 22.11 10.43
C GLU A 484 -3.02 21.58 11.87
N LYS A 485 -1.97 20.75 12.05
CA LYS A 485 -1.56 20.22 13.37
C LYS A 485 -1.12 21.35 14.30
N GLU A 486 -0.30 22.28 13.81
CA GLU A 486 0.15 23.47 14.55
C GLU A 486 -1.00 24.39 14.99
N ARG A 487 -2.09 24.45 14.21
CA ARG A 487 -3.29 25.24 14.55
C ARG A 487 -4.23 24.55 15.55
N GLY A 488 -3.95 23.31 15.96
CA GLY A 488 -4.84 22.52 16.82
C GLY A 488 -6.18 22.17 16.16
N GLN A 489 -6.26 22.22 14.82
CA GLN A 489 -7.48 21.99 14.04
C GLN A 489 -7.50 20.60 13.39
N ALA A 490 -6.84 19.60 13.99
CA ALA A 490 -6.89 18.22 13.53
C ALA A 490 -8.34 17.69 13.67
N SER A 491 -9.10 17.71 12.58
CA SER A 491 -10.48 17.25 12.51
C SER A 491 -10.53 15.79 12.05
N LEU A 492 -11.70 15.12 12.14
CA LEU A 492 -11.88 13.80 11.51
C LEU A 492 -11.63 13.83 9.98
N ALA A 493 -11.75 14.99 9.33
CA ALA A 493 -11.39 15.15 7.91
C ALA A 493 -9.87 15.13 7.66
N THR A 494 -9.05 15.27 8.70
CA THR A 494 -7.57 15.22 8.65
C THR A 494 -7.06 13.79 8.43
N VAL A 495 -7.81 12.76 8.83
CA VAL A 495 -7.49 11.35 8.51
C VAL A 495 -7.53 11.11 6.98
N SER A 496 -8.42 11.80 6.27
CA SER A 496 -8.57 11.70 4.80
C SER A 496 -7.47 12.40 3.99
N LYS A 497 -6.48 13.06 4.62
CA LYS A 497 -5.36 13.77 3.97
C LYS A 497 -3.99 13.15 4.28
N GLN A 498 -3.95 11.85 4.53
CA GLN A 498 -2.70 11.11 4.67
C GLN A 498 -2.13 10.75 3.29
N LEU A 499 -0.85 10.37 3.21
CA LEU A 499 -0.22 9.96 1.95
C LEU A 499 -0.71 8.60 1.44
N GLY A 500 -1.75 8.03 2.06
CA GLY A 500 -2.21 6.66 1.88
C GLY A 500 -1.17 5.65 2.33
N PHE A 501 -1.51 4.37 2.19
CA PHE A 501 -0.66 3.26 2.57
C PHE A 501 -0.43 2.33 1.40
N MET A 502 0.71 1.64 1.37
CA MET A 502 1.00 0.58 0.41
C MET A 502 1.55 -0.66 1.08
N ALA A 503 1.33 -1.81 0.46
CA ALA A 503 1.82 -3.09 0.92
C ALA A 503 2.17 -4.01 -0.27
N LEU A 504 2.90 -5.07 0.05
CA LEU A 504 3.24 -6.16 -0.84
C LEU A 504 2.65 -7.45 -0.28
N VAL A 505 2.02 -8.24 -1.14
CA VAL A 505 1.49 -9.55 -0.77
C VAL A 505 1.95 -10.60 -1.77
N MET A 506 2.53 -11.68 -1.28
CA MET A 506 2.97 -12.82 -2.07
C MET A 506 1.92 -13.93 -1.99
N TYR A 507 1.48 -14.44 -3.14
CA TYR A 507 0.44 -15.47 -3.23
C TYR A 507 0.94 -16.75 -3.92
N ALA A 508 0.42 -17.89 -3.46
CA ALA A 508 0.40 -19.13 -4.23
C ALA A 508 -0.78 -19.10 -5.21
N SER A 509 -0.55 -18.60 -6.43
CA SER A 509 -1.59 -18.55 -7.46
C SER A 509 -1.85 -19.94 -8.06
N SER A 510 -3.08 -20.18 -8.51
CA SER A 510 -3.47 -21.36 -9.27
C SER A 510 -4.27 -20.93 -10.50
N PRO A 511 -3.74 -21.12 -11.73
CA PRO A 511 -2.42 -21.66 -12.07
C PRO A 511 -1.23 -20.81 -11.56
N HIS A 512 -0.05 -21.41 -11.42
CA HIS A 512 1.15 -20.69 -10.95
C HIS A 512 1.54 -19.51 -11.85
N GLY A 513 1.97 -18.39 -11.25
CA GLY A 513 2.36 -17.16 -11.95
C GLY A 513 1.21 -16.38 -12.60
N THR A 514 -0.04 -16.70 -12.25
CA THR A 514 -1.23 -15.99 -12.77
C THR A 514 -1.72 -14.92 -11.80
N ARG A 515 -2.48 -13.97 -12.34
CA ARG A 515 -3.06 -12.86 -11.58
C ARG A 515 -4.06 -13.33 -10.54
N MET A 516 -4.01 -12.70 -9.37
CA MET A 516 -5.01 -12.79 -8.32
C MET A 516 -6.08 -11.72 -8.55
N PRO A 517 -7.38 -12.07 -8.65
CA PRO A 517 -8.45 -11.10 -8.85
C PRO A 517 -8.85 -10.37 -7.56
N LEU A 518 -8.77 -11.07 -6.42
CA LEU A 518 -9.20 -10.60 -5.10
C LEU A 518 -8.19 -11.01 -4.03
N PRO A 519 -8.18 -10.33 -2.87
CA PRO A 519 -7.49 -10.82 -1.67
C PRO A 519 -8.01 -12.21 -1.27
N ASP A 520 -7.10 -13.15 -1.02
CA ASP A 520 -7.42 -14.50 -0.52
C ASP A 520 -6.44 -14.92 0.57
N PRO A 521 -6.77 -14.73 1.85
CA PRO A 521 -5.89 -15.07 2.97
C PRO A 521 -5.44 -16.55 2.96
N SER A 522 -6.24 -17.46 2.41
CA SER A 522 -5.90 -18.89 2.36
C SER A 522 -4.75 -19.22 1.41
N ARG A 523 -4.45 -18.31 0.47
CA ARG A 523 -3.36 -18.42 -0.51
C ARG A 523 -2.23 -17.44 -0.27
N SER A 524 -2.37 -16.55 0.72
CA SER A 524 -1.32 -15.61 1.09
C SER A 524 -0.16 -16.38 1.70
N LEU A 525 1.04 -16.13 1.18
CA LEU A 525 2.28 -16.74 1.64
C LEU A 525 3.05 -15.80 2.55
N HIS A 526 3.03 -14.50 2.22
CA HIS A 526 3.69 -13.46 3.00
C HIS A 526 3.05 -12.12 2.68
N GLU A 527 2.87 -11.28 3.69
CA GLU A 527 2.27 -9.96 3.57
C GLU A 527 3.10 -8.96 4.36
N THR A 528 3.33 -7.78 3.80
CA THR A 528 3.91 -6.67 4.55
C THR A 528 2.81 -5.84 5.19
N PRO A 529 3.06 -5.21 6.35
CA PRO A 529 2.14 -4.21 6.87
C PRO A 529 1.91 -3.09 5.86
N PHE A 530 0.73 -2.47 5.93
CA PHE A 530 0.42 -1.26 5.18
C PHE A 530 1.18 -0.08 5.77
N VAL A 531 2.08 0.52 4.99
CA VAL A 531 2.93 1.64 5.43
C VAL A 531 2.72 2.87 4.54
N ASP A 532 2.79 4.06 5.15
CA ASP A 532 2.70 5.35 4.44
C ASP A 532 4.05 5.86 3.93
N SER A 533 5.13 5.23 4.41
CA SER A 533 6.51 5.37 3.93
C SER A 533 6.61 5.09 2.42
N PRO A 534 7.47 5.79 1.67
CA PRO A 534 7.71 5.51 0.26
C PRO A 534 8.44 4.18 0.02
N ASN A 535 8.89 3.48 1.06
CA ASN A 535 9.61 2.22 0.95
C ASN A 535 8.92 1.10 1.73
N THR A 536 8.73 -0.05 1.07
CA THR A 536 8.18 -1.27 1.70
C THR A 536 9.03 -2.47 1.28
N LEU A 537 9.54 -3.23 2.25
CA LEU A 537 10.39 -4.39 2.01
C LEU A 537 9.62 -5.68 2.35
N LEU A 538 9.46 -6.56 1.36
CA LEU A 538 9.01 -7.93 1.55
C LEU A 538 10.21 -8.87 1.55
N ARG A 539 10.31 -9.73 2.56
CA ARG A 539 11.36 -10.76 2.67
C ARG A 539 10.70 -12.11 2.78
N TYR A 540 11.08 -13.06 1.93
CA TYR A 540 10.48 -14.38 2.00
C TYR A 540 11.40 -15.46 1.43
N ASP A 541 11.13 -16.70 1.82
CA ASP A 541 11.78 -17.89 1.29
C ASP A 541 10.91 -18.50 0.17
N PRO A 542 11.33 -18.43 -1.09
CA PRO A 542 10.53 -18.89 -2.21
C PRO A 542 10.43 -20.41 -2.28
N THR A 543 9.37 -20.91 -2.90
CA THR A 543 9.28 -22.34 -3.25
C THR A 543 10.07 -22.59 -4.53
N ALA A 544 11.17 -23.33 -4.42
CA ALA A 544 12.07 -23.60 -5.55
C ALA A 544 11.31 -24.17 -6.76
N GLY A 545 11.52 -23.58 -7.94
CA GLY A 545 10.93 -24.03 -9.20
C GLY A 545 9.44 -23.74 -9.38
N THR A 546 8.77 -23.10 -8.40
CA THR A 546 7.34 -22.78 -8.47
C THR A 546 7.12 -21.28 -8.59
N PRO A 547 6.50 -20.78 -9.68
CA PRO A 547 6.16 -19.37 -9.80
C PRO A 547 5.14 -18.93 -8.75
N GLN A 548 5.45 -17.86 -8.01
CA GLN A 548 4.60 -17.23 -7.01
C GLN A 548 4.20 -15.84 -7.50
N THR A 549 3.00 -15.37 -7.16
CA THR A 549 2.46 -14.09 -7.64
C THR A 549 2.61 -13.02 -6.57
N LEU A 550 3.43 -12.02 -6.84
CA LEU A 550 3.52 -10.79 -6.07
C LEU A 550 2.41 -9.83 -6.51
N VAL A 551 1.62 -9.33 -5.56
CA VAL A 551 0.62 -8.29 -5.75
C VAL A 551 1.06 -7.05 -4.98
N ILE A 552 1.00 -5.90 -5.65
CA ILE A 552 1.21 -4.59 -5.02
C ILE A 552 -0.15 -4.03 -4.65
N THR A 553 -0.35 -3.67 -3.38
CA THR A 553 -1.63 -3.19 -2.86
C THR A 553 -1.47 -1.79 -2.28
N GLN A 554 -2.58 -1.05 -2.22
CA GLN A 554 -2.60 0.30 -1.67
C GLN A 554 -3.96 0.58 -1.04
N THR A 555 -3.99 1.53 -0.10
CA THR A 555 -5.20 2.08 0.49
C THR A 555 -5.08 3.61 0.51
N GLU A 556 -6.08 4.32 -0.02
CA GLU A 556 -6.19 5.78 0.09
C GLU A 556 -4.98 6.59 -0.41
N LEU A 557 -4.22 6.12 -1.42
CA LEU A 557 -3.20 6.96 -2.06
C LEU A 557 -3.86 8.22 -2.70
N PRO A 558 -3.43 9.44 -2.34
CA PRO A 558 -4.19 10.66 -2.65
C PRO A 558 -4.03 11.17 -4.09
N LEU A 559 -2.90 10.89 -4.76
CA LEU A 559 -2.67 11.36 -6.12
C LEU A 559 -3.26 10.40 -7.15
N PRO A 560 -3.74 10.88 -8.32
CA PRO A 560 -4.37 10.03 -9.33
C PRO A 560 -3.40 9.03 -9.98
N THR A 561 -2.10 9.28 -9.90
CA THR A 561 -1.07 8.49 -10.56
C THR A 561 0.19 8.47 -9.72
N TYR A 562 0.84 7.31 -9.67
CA TYR A 562 2.17 7.15 -9.08
C TYR A 562 3.13 6.41 -10.01
N SER A 563 4.42 6.68 -9.81
CA SER A 563 5.50 5.87 -10.39
C SER A 563 6.21 5.12 -9.28
N PHE A 564 6.65 3.90 -9.58
CA PHE A 564 7.29 3.03 -8.62
C PHE A 564 8.53 2.38 -9.21
N THR A 565 9.42 1.95 -8.32
CA THR A 565 10.50 1.01 -8.60
C THR A 565 10.32 -0.21 -7.73
N LEU A 566 10.34 -1.39 -8.35
CA LEU A 566 10.34 -2.68 -7.68
C LEU A 566 11.71 -3.33 -7.88
N SER A 567 12.48 -3.44 -6.79
CA SER A 567 13.84 -3.96 -6.80
C SER A 567 13.88 -5.33 -6.12
N PHE A 568 14.39 -6.33 -6.83
CA PHE A 568 14.54 -7.69 -6.34
C PHE A 568 16.00 -7.96 -6.03
N PHE A 569 16.29 -8.46 -4.84
CA PHE A 569 17.62 -8.86 -4.40
C PHE A 569 17.63 -10.35 -4.05
N SER A 570 18.61 -11.08 -4.58
CA SER A 570 18.64 -12.54 -4.46
C SER A 570 20.06 -13.11 -4.55
N TYR A 571 20.21 -14.34 -4.06
CA TYR A 571 21.46 -15.11 -4.17
C TYR A 571 21.61 -15.86 -5.50
N GLN A 572 20.54 -15.95 -6.29
CA GLN A 572 20.52 -16.57 -7.61
C GLN A 572 19.68 -15.71 -8.57
N PRO A 573 19.92 -15.75 -9.89
CA PRO A 573 19.10 -15.04 -10.86
C PRO A 573 17.62 -15.46 -10.78
N LEU A 574 16.72 -14.49 -10.68
CA LEU A 574 15.27 -14.72 -10.66
C LEU A 574 14.69 -14.60 -12.07
N THR A 575 13.61 -15.33 -12.33
CA THR A 575 12.77 -15.10 -13.51
C THR A 575 11.54 -14.31 -13.08
N ILE A 576 11.48 -13.04 -13.50
CA ILE A 576 10.41 -12.11 -13.12
C ILE A 576 9.72 -11.60 -14.37
N ALA A 577 8.39 -11.72 -14.41
CA ALA A 577 7.54 -11.23 -15.49
C ALA A 577 6.23 -10.66 -14.92
N PRO A 578 5.51 -9.79 -15.64
CA PRO A 578 4.13 -9.46 -15.28
C PRO A 578 3.30 -10.74 -15.13
N ALA A 579 2.48 -10.81 -14.07
CA ALA A 579 1.64 -11.98 -13.85
C ALA A 579 0.65 -12.16 -15.01
N ALA A 580 0.52 -13.40 -15.49
CA ALA A 580 -0.31 -13.71 -16.64
C ALA A 580 -1.79 -13.57 -16.30
N HIS A 581 -2.58 -13.06 -17.25
CA HIS A 581 -4.03 -13.13 -17.13
C HIS A 581 -4.45 -14.59 -17.33
N PRO A 582 -5.15 -15.21 -16.37
CA PRO A 582 -5.57 -16.61 -16.51
C PRO A 582 -6.55 -16.79 -17.68
N LEU A 583 -7.26 -15.72 -18.06
CA LEU A 583 -8.29 -15.69 -19.08
C LEU A 583 -8.04 -14.52 -20.05
N ALA A 584 -8.13 -14.79 -21.36
CA ALA A 584 -7.67 -13.90 -22.41
C ALA A 584 -8.59 -12.69 -22.69
N HIS A 585 -9.90 -12.86 -22.52
CA HIS A 585 -10.90 -11.84 -22.81
C HIS A 585 -11.46 -11.27 -21.51
N ASN A 586 -11.25 -9.98 -21.27
CA ASN A 586 -11.66 -9.28 -20.06
C ASN A 586 -12.54 -8.08 -20.44
N THR A 587 -13.70 -7.93 -19.81
CA THR A 587 -14.61 -6.79 -19.99
C THR A 587 -15.05 -6.27 -18.63
N SER A 588 -14.93 -4.96 -18.41
CA SER A 588 -15.39 -4.30 -17.19
C SER A 588 -16.58 -3.38 -17.49
N LEU A 589 -17.61 -3.47 -16.67
CA LEU A 589 -18.84 -2.69 -16.77
C LEU A 589 -19.08 -1.96 -15.46
N THR A 590 -19.51 -0.70 -15.56
CA THR A 590 -19.96 0.06 -14.39
C THR A 590 -21.49 0.14 -14.35
N GLY A 591 -22.05 0.15 -13.14
CA GLY A 591 -23.49 0.26 -12.92
C GLY A 591 -23.82 0.77 -11.53
N ALA A 592 -25.10 0.73 -11.16
CA ALA A 592 -25.53 1.11 -9.82
C ALA A 592 -26.81 0.39 -9.38
N TRP A 593 -26.88 0.02 -8.10
CA TRP A 593 -28.14 -0.21 -7.41
C TRP A 593 -28.79 1.13 -7.12
N THR A 594 -29.92 1.38 -7.76
CA THR A 594 -30.72 2.59 -7.64
C THR A 594 -31.98 2.30 -6.84
N ARG A 595 -32.78 3.33 -6.54
CA ARG A 595 -34.10 3.13 -5.89
C ARG A 595 -34.99 2.12 -6.61
N ARG A 596 -34.82 1.96 -7.93
CA ARG A 596 -35.59 1.03 -8.78
C ARG A 596 -34.94 -0.34 -8.92
N THR A 597 -33.63 -0.46 -8.68
CA THR A 597 -32.85 -1.67 -8.94
C THR A 597 -32.22 -2.27 -7.68
N ALA A 598 -32.41 -1.69 -6.50
CA ALA A 598 -31.94 -2.26 -5.23
C ALA A 598 -32.93 -3.29 -4.68
N GLY A 599 -32.93 -4.49 -5.27
CA GLY A 599 -33.92 -5.55 -5.05
C GLY A 599 -33.70 -6.41 -3.80
N GLY A 600 -32.49 -6.38 -3.23
CA GLY A 600 -32.10 -7.24 -2.10
C GLY A 600 -31.80 -8.67 -2.54
N SER A 601 -31.64 -9.59 -1.60
CA SER A 601 -31.30 -11.00 -1.86
C SER A 601 -32.46 -11.82 -2.43
N ALA A 602 -32.19 -13.08 -2.82
CA ALA A 602 -33.19 -13.97 -3.40
C ALA A 602 -34.38 -14.30 -2.47
N SER A 603 -34.25 -14.04 -1.16
CA SER A 603 -35.36 -14.14 -0.21
C SER A 603 -36.32 -12.94 -0.26
N HIS A 604 -35.94 -11.87 -0.95
CA HIS A 604 -36.76 -10.66 -1.07
C HIS A 604 -37.64 -10.69 -2.34
N PRO A 605 -38.91 -10.26 -2.25
CA PRO A 605 -39.81 -10.23 -3.41
C PRO A 605 -39.33 -9.35 -4.57
N ARG A 606 -38.49 -8.34 -4.27
CA ARG A 606 -37.93 -7.42 -5.25
C ARG A 606 -36.63 -7.92 -5.91
N TYR A 607 -36.19 -9.15 -5.64
CA TYR A 607 -34.93 -9.70 -6.15
C TYR A 607 -34.73 -9.50 -7.67
N PHE A 608 -35.76 -9.74 -8.49
CA PHE A 608 -35.63 -9.64 -9.96
C PHE A 608 -35.55 -8.20 -10.49
N THR A 609 -35.76 -7.21 -9.63
CA THR A 609 -35.49 -5.79 -9.95
C THR A 609 -33.99 -5.45 -9.93
N ASN A 610 -33.17 -6.30 -9.32
CA ASN A 610 -31.71 -6.16 -9.32
C ASN A 610 -31.15 -6.04 -10.74
N PRO A 611 -30.01 -5.36 -10.95
CA PRO A 611 -29.35 -5.32 -12.25
C PRO A 611 -29.16 -6.74 -12.81
N GLN A 612 -29.55 -6.93 -14.07
CA GLN A 612 -29.37 -8.17 -14.80
C GLN A 612 -28.61 -7.91 -16.09
N TYR A 613 -27.77 -8.84 -16.50
CA TYR A 613 -26.97 -8.74 -17.71
C TYR A 613 -27.07 -10.04 -18.51
N LEU A 614 -27.20 -9.92 -19.83
CA LEU A 614 -27.12 -11.05 -20.75
C LEU A 614 -25.67 -11.26 -21.14
N LEU A 615 -25.14 -12.43 -20.84
CA LEU A 615 -23.83 -12.93 -21.26
C LEU A 615 -24.03 -13.92 -22.41
N THR A 616 -23.35 -13.72 -23.53
CA THR A 616 -23.32 -14.66 -24.65
C THR A 616 -21.89 -15.15 -24.87
N LEU A 617 -21.72 -16.47 -24.90
CA LEU A 617 -20.46 -17.15 -25.20
C LEU A 617 -20.55 -17.81 -26.57
N SER A 618 -19.56 -17.56 -27.44
CA SER A 618 -19.51 -18.16 -28.78
C SER A 618 -18.97 -19.60 -28.80
N ALA A 619 -18.27 -20.00 -27.75
CA ALA A 619 -17.66 -21.33 -27.58
C ALA A 619 -17.48 -21.63 -26.08
N PRO A 620 -17.39 -22.92 -25.68
CA PRO A 620 -17.20 -23.28 -24.28
C PRO A 620 -16.00 -22.59 -23.65
N SER A 621 -16.17 -22.04 -22.44
CA SER A 621 -15.15 -21.22 -21.79
C SER A 621 -15.25 -21.22 -20.27
N PRO A 622 -14.13 -21.29 -19.52
CA PRO A 622 -14.10 -20.88 -18.12
C PRO A 622 -14.58 -19.44 -17.95
N LEU A 623 -15.26 -19.20 -16.83
CA LEU A 623 -15.82 -17.92 -16.44
C LEU A 623 -15.20 -17.47 -15.11
N SER A 624 -14.78 -16.21 -15.03
CA SER A 624 -14.50 -15.52 -13.77
C SER A 624 -15.23 -14.19 -13.74
N LEU A 625 -15.92 -13.93 -12.64
CA LEU A 625 -16.66 -12.69 -12.37
C LEU A 625 -16.12 -12.08 -11.09
N VAL A 626 -15.86 -10.78 -11.12
CA VAL A 626 -15.49 -9.97 -9.96
C VAL A 626 -16.47 -8.81 -9.89
N LEU A 627 -17.16 -8.68 -8.76
CA LEU A 627 -18.11 -7.60 -8.50
C LEU A 627 -17.63 -6.79 -7.30
N SER A 628 -17.55 -5.47 -7.43
CA SER A 628 -17.07 -4.59 -6.36
C SER A 628 -17.81 -3.27 -6.28
N THR A 629 -17.77 -2.62 -5.12
CA THR A 629 -18.39 -1.32 -4.83
C THR A 629 -17.49 -0.47 -3.95
N ALA A 630 -17.69 0.85 -3.99
CA ALA A 630 -17.03 1.78 -3.07
C ALA A 630 -17.59 1.70 -1.63
N ALA A 631 -18.79 1.12 -1.46
CA ALA A 631 -19.42 0.93 -0.17
C ALA A 631 -18.87 -0.33 0.52
N ARG A 632 -17.77 -0.19 1.27
CA ARG A 632 -16.99 -1.32 1.85
C ARG A 632 -17.82 -2.29 2.68
N ASP A 633 -18.83 -1.82 3.41
CA ASP A 633 -19.65 -2.67 4.27
C ASP A 633 -20.84 -3.33 3.57
N LEU A 634 -21.12 -2.96 2.32
CA LEU A 634 -22.30 -3.43 1.60
C LEU A 634 -22.08 -4.89 1.15
N PRO A 635 -22.90 -5.86 1.62
CA PRO A 635 -22.73 -7.26 1.22
C PRO A 635 -23.25 -7.48 -0.21
N LEU A 636 -22.39 -8.01 -1.08
CA LEU A 636 -22.62 -8.21 -2.50
C LEU A 636 -22.72 -9.70 -2.86
N HIS A 637 -23.47 -9.99 -3.93
CA HIS A 637 -23.59 -11.32 -4.50
C HIS A 637 -23.81 -11.25 -6.01
N VAL A 638 -23.26 -12.21 -6.74
CA VAL A 638 -23.48 -12.40 -8.18
C VAL A 638 -23.95 -13.83 -8.45
N ALA A 639 -25.02 -13.98 -9.23
CA ALA A 639 -25.53 -15.27 -9.68
C ALA A 639 -25.46 -15.37 -11.21
N VAL A 640 -25.09 -16.55 -11.72
CA VAL A 640 -25.07 -16.90 -13.14
C VAL A 640 -26.12 -17.96 -13.38
N LEU A 641 -27.08 -17.64 -14.25
CA LEU A 641 -28.20 -18.52 -14.57
C LEU A 641 -28.18 -18.88 -16.06
N PHE A 642 -28.66 -20.08 -16.36
CA PHE A 642 -28.97 -20.43 -17.74
C PHE A 642 -30.07 -19.52 -18.28
N SER A 643 -29.87 -18.96 -19.47
CA SER A 643 -30.93 -18.25 -20.20
C SER A 643 -31.48 -19.19 -21.28
N PRO A 644 -32.78 -19.47 -21.32
CA PRO A 644 -33.34 -20.33 -22.36
C PRO A 644 -33.02 -19.78 -23.75
N SER A 645 -32.39 -20.62 -24.58
CA SER A 645 -32.07 -20.32 -25.98
C SER A 645 -33.34 -20.44 -26.84
N PRO A 646 -33.53 -19.60 -27.88
CA PRO A 646 -34.76 -19.55 -28.66
C PRO A 646 -34.91 -20.81 -29.53
N THR A 647 -35.70 -21.78 -29.07
CA THR A 647 -36.24 -22.84 -29.93
C THR A 647 -37.58 -22.40 -30.53
N SER A 648 -37.62 -21.23 -31.17
CA SER A 648 -38.43 -20.92 -32.36
C SER A 648 -38.46 -19.40 -32.65
N ALA A 649 -38.45 -19.10 -33.95
CA ALA A 649 -38.61 -17.83 -34.65
C ALA A 649 -38.74 -16.52 -33.83
N ALA A 650 -37.75 -15.63 -34.05
CA ALA A 650 -37.77 -14.18 -33.88
C ALA A 650 -37.88 -13.60 -32.43
N ASN A 651 -36.72 -13.13 -31.94
CA ASN A 651 -36.56 -12.10 -30.89
C ASN A 651 -36.76 -12.48 -29.41
N ILE A 652 -36.27 -13.64 -28.95
CA ILE A 652 -36.19 -13.98 -27.51
C ILE A 652 -34.73 -14.12 -27.05
N THR A 653 -33.99 -13.02 -26.99
CA THR A 653 -32.65 -12.98 -26.34
C THR A 653 -32.54 -11.92 -25.24
N ASN A 654 -33.53 -11.03 -25.08
CA ASN A 654 -33.50 -9.88 -24.16
C ASN A 654 -34.52 -9.94 -23.00
N GLN A 655 -34.94 -11.13 -22.58
CA GLN A 655 -35.90 -11.26 -21.48
C GLN A 655 -35.18 -11.36 -20.13
N ARG A 656 -35.66 -10.61 -19.14
CA ARG A 656 -35.19 -10.69 -17.75
C ARG A 656 -35.65 -12.00 -17.12
N ILE A 657 -34.84 -12.54 -16.23
CA ILE A 657 -35.27 -13.61 -15.32
C ILE A 657 -36.23 -13.03 -14.29
N THR A 658 -37.42 -13.65 -14.17
CA THR A 658 -38.50 -13.23 -13.25
C THR A 658 -38.89 -14.32 -12.24
N SER A 659 -38.27 -15.48 -12.31
CA SER A 659 -38.44 -16.59 -11.37
C SER A 659 -37.14 -17.34 -11.24
N LEU A 660 -36.88 -17.89 -10.05
CA LEU A 660 -35.65 -18.61 -9.74
C LEU A 660 -36.02 -20.03 -9.30
N SER A 661 -35.58 -21.05 -10.02
CA SER A 661 -35.47 -22.40 -9.46
C SER A 661 -34.00 -22.68 -9.13
N GLY A 662 -33.73 -23.42 -8.04
CA GLY A 662 -32.36 -23.74 -7.64
C GLY A 662 -31.58 -24.55 -8.68
N ARG A 663 -32.27 -25.15 -9.67
CA ARG A 663 -31.66 -25.89 -10.78
C ARG A 663 -31.17 -24.97 -11.90
N ASP A 664 -31.61 -23.72 -11.95
CA ASP A 664 -31.28 -22.76 -13.00
C ASP A 664 -29.96 -22.03 -12.75
N ILE A 665 -29.45 -22.07 -11.51
CA ILE A 665 -28.19 -21.43 -11.11
C ILE A 665 -27.02 -22.35 -11.49
N LEU A 666 -26.18 -21.88 -12.40
CA LEU A 666 -25.00 -22.60 -12.86
C LEU A 666 -23.81 -22.37 -11.93
N CYS A 667 -23.59 -21.12 -11.55
CA CYS A 667 -22.69 -20.75 -10.46
C CYS A 667 -23.14 -19.45 -9.82
N ALA A 668 -22.64 -19.20 -8.63
CA ALA A 668 -22.81 -17.94 -7.94
C ALA A 668 -21.53 -17.65 -7.16
N SER A 669 -21.41 -16.42 -6.66
CA SER A 669 -20.51 -16.15 -5.55
C SER A 669 -20.90 -17.03 -4.36
N SER A 670 -20.00 -17.17 -3.38
CA SER A 670 -20.30 -17.87 -2.14
C SER A 670 -21.34 -17.10 -1.30
N GLU A 671 -21.03 -16.78 -0.06
CA GLU A 671 -21.91 -15.96 0.77
C GLU A 671 -21.88 -14.50 0.31
N TYR A 672 -22.85 -13.71 0.80
CA TYR A 672 -22.82 -12.27 0.59
C TYR A 672 -21.58 -11.67 1.25
N HIS A 673 -20.64 -11.20 0.44
CA HIS A 673 -19.34 -10.70 0.92
C HIS A 673 -19.29 -9.18 0.86
N ARG A 674 -18.69 -8.54 1.85
CA ARG A 674 -18.72 -7.09 2.00
C ARG A 674 -17.78 -6.41 0.98
N GLY A 675 -18.30 -5.42 0.27
CA GLY A 675 -17.54 -4.54 -0.61
C GLY A 675 -17.12 -5.15 -1.95
N CYS A 676 -16.72 -6.42 -1.99
CA CYS A 676 -16.41 -7.14 -3.22
C CYS A 676 -16.73 -8.63 -3.11
N THR A 677 -16.93 -9.30 -4.25
CA THR A 677 -17.15 -10.75 -4.32
C THR A 677 -16.71 -11.28 -5.69
N SER A 678 -16.48 -12.59 -5.79
CA SER A 678 -16.18 -13.25 -7.05
C SER A 678 -16.96 -14.54 -7.23
N ALA A 679 -17.20 -14.91 -8.48
CA ALA A 679 -17.77 -16.20 -8.88
C ALA A 679 -16.97 -16.77 -10.05
N THR A 680 -16.69 -18.07 -10.02
CA THR A 680 -15.96 -18.75 -11.10
C THR A 680 -16.68 -20.01 -11.53
N HIS A 681 -16.63 -20.33 -12.82
CA HIS A 681 -17.09 -21.61 -13.37
C HIS A 681 -16.00 -22.22 -14.24
N PRO A 682 -15.61 -23.49 -14.06
CA PRO A 682 -14.46 -24.09 -14.74
C PRO A 682 -14.66 -24.22 -16.26
N LEU A 683 -15.88 -24.46 -16.71
CA LEU A 683 -16.21 -24.54 -18.14
C LEU A 683 -17.72 -24.35 -18.36
N LEU A 684 -18.13 -23.20 -18.86
CA LEU A 684 -19.50 -22.99 -19.36
C LEU A 684 -19.55 -23.36 -20.84
N ASP A 685 -20.64 -23.97 -21.29
CA ASP A 685 -20.86 -24.26 -22.70
C ASP A 685 -21.09 -22.98 -23.54
N ALA A 686 -21.12 -23.13 -24.87
CA ALA A 686 -21.56 -22.05 -25.75
C ALA A 686 -23.06 -21.79 -25.52
N GLY A 687 -23.45 -20.53 -25.34
CA GLY A 687 -24.84 -20.21 -25.03
C GLY A 687 -25.07 -18.82 -24.46
N CYS A 688 -26.30 -18.60 -24.02
CA CYS A 688 -26.74 -17.38 -23.36
C CYS A 688 -26.97 -17.63 -21.87
N TYR A 689 -26.52 -16.70 -21.05
CA TYR A 689 -26.59 -16.76 -19.59
C TYR A 689 -27.05 -15.42 -19.06
N THR A 690 -27.79 -15.43 -17.94
CA THR A 690 -28.18 -14.19 -17.24
C THR A 690 -27.38 -14.05 -15.97
N LEU A 691 -26.73 -12.90 -15.79
CA LEU A 691 -26.09 -12.50 -14.54
C LEU A 691 -27.06 -11.66 -13.73
N ILE A 692 -27.18 -11.92 -12.42
CA ILE A 692 -27.95 -11.08 -11.49
C ILE A 692 -27.01 -10.58 -10.39
N LEU A 693 -26.91 -9.26 -10.24
CA LEU A 693 -26.06 -8.61 -9.23
C LEU A 693 -26.93 -8.09 -8.09
N SER A 694 -26.74 -8.56 -6.87
CA SER A 694 -27.63 -8.23 -5.75
C SER A 694 -26.88 -7.81 -4.48
N THR A 695 -27.52 -6.93 -3.71
CA THR A 695 -27.17 -6.65 -2.31
C THR A 695 -27.93 -7.58 -1.38
N PHE A 696 -27.47 -7.75 -0.13
CA PHE A 696 -28.18 -8.61 0.82
C PHE A 696 -29.57 -8.06 1.18
N GLU A 697 -29.60 -6.82 1.65
CA GLU A 697 -30.84 -6.10 1.93
C GLU A 697 -31.28 -5.24 0.73
N PRO A 698 -32.59 -5.03 0.53
CA PRO A 698 -33.10 -4.17 -0.52
C PRO A 698 -32.92 -2.69 -0.17
N ALA A 699 -33.12 -1.80 -1.15
CA ALA A 699 -33.02 -0.34 -1.03
C ALA A 699 -31.62 0.24 -0.72
N HIS A 700 -30.58 -0.58 -0.57
CA HIS A 700 -29.20 -0.10 -0.50
C HIS A 700 -28.74 0.42 -1.86
N LEU A 701 -28.25 1.67 -1.88
CA LEU A 701 -27.86 2.36 -3.10
C LEU A 701 -26.34 2.42 -3.18
N ALA A 702 -25.76 1.89 -4.25
CA ALA A 702 -24.33 1.98 -4.49
C ALA A 702 -23.99 1.84 -5.97
N ARG A 703 -22.91 2.49 -6.40
CA ARG A 703 -22.26 2.22 -7.68
C ARG A 703 -21.45 0.93 -7.58
N TYR A 704 -21.35 0.18 -8.66
CA TYR A 704 -20.53 -1.02 -8.71
C TYR A 704 -19.77 -1.12 -10.01
N THR A 705 -18.74 -1.96 -9.98
CA THR A 705 -18.00 -2.41 -11.15
C THR A 705 -18.06 -3.94 -11.22
N LEU A 706 -18.43 -4.45 -12.39
CA LEU A 706 -18.45 -5.88 -12.71
C LEU A 706 -17.37 -6.14 -13.75
N THR A 707 -16.38 -6.94 -13.39
CA THR A 707 -15.35 -7.44 -14.31
C THR A 707 -15.64 -8.89 -14.65
N LEU A 708 -15.69 -9.17 -15.95
CA LEU A 708 -15.95 -10.47 -16.56
C LEU A 708 -14.71 -10.93 -17.33
N SER A 709 -14.26 -12.14 -17.07
CA SER A 709 -13.10 -12.75 -17.72
C SER A 709 -13.45 -14.13 -18.28
N THR A 710 -13.08 -14.39 -19.53
CA THR A 710 -13.28 -15.68 -20.23
C THR A 710 -12.11 -16.02 -21.14
N SER A 711 -11.96 -17.28 -21.52
CA SER A 711 -10.95 -17.72 -22.50
C SER A 711 -11.38 -17.49 -23.96
N THR A 712 -12.68 -17.39 -24.24
CA THR A 712 -13.25 -17.14 -25.57
C THR A 712 -13.89 -15.75 -25.62
N GLN A 713 -14.11 -15.22 -26.82
CA GLN A 713 -14.79 -13.95 -26.98
C GLN A 713 -16.22 -14.04 -26.43
N HIS A 714 -16.62 -13.03 -25.67
CA HIS A 714 -17.95 -12.93 -25.08
C HIS A 714 -18.59 -11.58 -25.42
N THR A 715 -19.91 -11.53 -25.34
CA THR A 715 -20.64 -10.25 -25.30
C THR A 715 -21.46 -10.18 -24.03
N ILE A 716 -21.43 -9.03 -23.37
CA ILE A 716 -22.23 -8.77 -22.19
C ILE A 716 -23.03 -7.49 -22.40
N THR A 717 -24.34 -7.56 -22.17
CA THR A 717 -25.24 -6.41 -22.35
C THR A 717 -26.18 -6.27 -21.15
N PRO A 718 -26.43 -5.04 -20.66
CA PRO A 718 -27.38 -4.83 -19.58
C PRO A 718 -28.79 -5.17 -20.07
N LEU A 719 -29.51 -6.01 -19.33
CA LEU A 719 -30.92 -6.27 -19.58
C LEU A 719 -31.73 -5.07 -19.06
N PRO A 720 -32.55 -4.42 -19.91
CA PRO A 720 -33.38 -3.29 -19.50
C PRO A 720 -34.26 -3.64 -18.31
N SER A 721 -34.55 -2.67 -17.45
CA SER A 721 -35.48 -2.86 -16.33
C SER A 721 -36.89 -3.21 -16.82
N ASP A 722 -37.69 -3.85 -15.98
CA ASP A 722 -39.04 -4.27 -16.35
C ASP A 722 -39.90 -3.10 -16.86
N GLY A 723 -40.44 -3.23 -18.08
CA GLY A 723 -41.23 -2.20 -18.75
C GLY A 723 -40.42 -0.99 -19.28
N ALA A 724 -39.09 -1.07 -19.38
CA ALA A 724 -38.30 -0.02 -20.02
C ALA A 724 -38.73 0.20 -21.48
N GLY A 725 -39.01 1.45 -21.85
CA GLY A 725 -39.50 1.81 -23.18
C GLY A 725 -40.93 1.36 -23.48
N ARG A 726 -41.68 0.82 -22.50
CA ARG A 726 -43.06 0.38 -22.65
C ARG A 726 -44.02 1.27 -21.87
N LEU A 727 -45.23 1.44 -22.41
CA LEU A 727 -46.34 2.08 -21.70
C LEU A 727 -46.83 1.17 -20.59
N ARG A 728 -47.08 1.78 -19.42
CA ARG A 728 -47.62 1.09 -18.23
C ARG A 728 -49.06 1.51 -18.04
N THR A 729 -49.98 0.59 -18.28
CA THR A 729 -51.41 0.81 -18.06
C THR A 729 -51.85 0.06 -16.80
N PRO A 730 -52.05 0.75 -15.65
CA PRO A 730 -52.61 0.10 -14.47
C PRO A 730 -54.08 -0.25 -14.70
N ILE A 731 -54.52 -1.42 -14.20
CA ILE A 731 -55.92 -1.82 -14.28
C ILE A 731 -56.65 -1.33 -13.01
N PRO A 732 -57.67 -0.45 -13.12
CA PRO A 732 -58.37 0.06 -11.96
C PRO A 732 -59.19 -1.03 -11.23
N PRO A 733 -59.43 -0.89 -9.91
CA PRO A 733 -59.10 0.26 -9.07
C PRO A 733 -57.62 0.29 -8.68
N ASN A 734 -56.96 1.41 -8.97
CA ASN A 734 -55.60 1.71 -8.49
C ASN A 734 -55.73 2.20 -7.04
N PRO A 735 -55.02 1.62 -6.05
CA PRO A 735 -53.82 0.80 -6.21
C PRO A 735 -53.94 -0.72 -6.09
N VAL A 736 -55.11 -1.26 -5.71
CA VAL A 736 -55.16 -2.64 -5.21
C VAL A 736 -56.48 -3.34 -5.56
N VAL A 737 -56.39 -4.50 -6.22
CA VAL A 737 -57.51 -5.42 -6.43
C VAL A 737 -57.68 -6.29 -5.20
N SER A 738 -58.87 -6.25 -4.59
CA SER A 738 -59.25 -7.11 -3.47
C SER A 738 -60.25 -8.15 -3.94
N PHE A 739 -59.96 -9.43 -3.68
CA PHE A 739 -60.96 -10.49 -3.82
C PHE A 739 -62.03 -10.31 -2.72
N PRO A 740 -63.33 -10.46 -3.03
CA PRO A 740 -64.41 -10.40 -2.03
C PRO A 740 -64.18 -11.40 -0.88
N PRO A 741 -64.71 -11.17 0.34
CA PRO A 741 -64.63 -12.16 1.43
C PRO A 741 -65.21 -13.53 1.04
N ASP A 742 -64.68 -14.61 1.63
CA ASP A 742 -65.10 -15.99 1.36
C ASP A 742 -66.54 -16.23 1.83
N ASP A 743 -67.50 -16.11 0.92
CA ASP A 743 -68.82 -16.72 1.04
C ASP A 743 -68.96 -17.68 -0.16
N THR A 744 -69.16 -18.96 0.12
CA THR A 744 -69.45 -20.10 -0.80
C THR A 744 -68.30 -20.86 -1.49
N SER A 745 -68.63 -22.10 -1.84
CA SER A 745 -67.80 -23.31 -2.03
C SER A 745 -66.95 -23.40 -3.31
N SER A 746 -66.53 -22.28 -3.90
CA SER A 746 -65.62 -22.29 -5.06
C SER A 746 -64.16 -22.37 -4.60
N THR A 747 -63.42 -23.36 -5.10
CA THR A 747 -61.98 -23.58 -4.81
C THR A 747 -61.05 -22.65 -5.60
N SER A 748 -61.55 -21.97 -6.64
CA SER A 748 -60.80 -21.03 -7.47
C SER A 748 -61.64 -19.81 -7.81
N ARG A 749 -61.14 -18.59 -7.55
CA ARG A 749 -61.82 -17.34 -7.89
C ARG A 749 -61.17 -16.66 -9.06
N ARG A 750 -61.98 -16.21 -10.02
CA ARG A 750 -61.54 -15.59 -11.27
C ARG A 750 -62.03 -14.16 -11.37
N LEU A 751 -61.11 -13.21 -11.54
CA LEU A 751 -61.42 -11.81 -11.85
C LEU A 751 -60.93 -11.50 -13.26
N ARG A 752 -61.66 -10.68 -14.02
CA ARG A 752 -61.25 -10.25 -15.36
C ARG A 752 -61.43 -8.74 -15.54
N ALA A 753 -60.60 -8.12 -16.37
CA ALA A 753 -60.77 -6.74 -16.80
C ALA A 753 -60.63 -6.63 -18.32
N ARG A 754 -61.48 -5.81 -18.95
CA ARG A 754 -61.47 -5.64 -20.40
C ARG A 754 -60.35 -4.70 -20.82
N LEU A 755 -59.64 -5.08 -21.88
CA LEU A 755 -58.60 -4.29 -22.52
C LEU A 755 -59.01 -3.96 -23.96
N SER A 756 -58.60 -2.79 -24.45
CA SER A 756 -58.74 -2.41 -25.85
C SER A 756 -57.45 -1.81 -26.40
N VAL A 757 -57.18 -2.11 -27.67
CA VAL A 757 -56.00 -1.66 -28.42
C VAL A 757 -56.45 -0.98 -29.70
N ALA A 758 -55.83 0.16 -30.06
CA ALA A 758 -56.20 0.93 -31.24
C ALA A 758 -55.44 0.52 -32.52
N ARG A 759 -54.32 -0.18 -32.37
CA ARG A 759 -53.45 -0.68 -33.44
C ARG A 759 -52.82 -2.01 -33.04
N LEU A 760 -52.13 -2.66 -33.96
CA LEU A 760 -51.26 -3.80 -33.63
C LEU A 760 -50.33 -3.40 -32.47
N THR A 761 -50.52 -4.07 -31.33
CA THR A 761 -49.88 -3.73 -30.06
C THR A 761 -49.35 -5.00 -29.43
N ARG A 762 -48.08 -5.00 -29.08
CA ARG A 762 -47.44 -6.07 -28.30
C ARG A 762 -47.62 -5.78 -26.83
N LEU A 763 -48.23 -6.70 -26.08
CA LEU A 763 -48.53 -6.49 -24.65
C LEU A 763 -48.29 -7.73 -23.78
N SER A 764 -48.07 -7.49 -22.49
CA SER A 764 -48.00 -8.50 -21.43
C SER A 764 -48.66 -7.96 -20.16
N ALA A 765 -49.20 -8.83 -19.32
CA ALA A 765 -49.80 -8.44 -18.04
C ALA A 765 -48.91 -8.89 -16.88
N VAL A 766 -48.82 -8.04 -15.84
CA VAL A 766 -48.02 -8.26 -14.64
C VAL A 766 -48.89 -8.05 -13.41
N ALA A 767 -48.95 -9.04 -12.52
CA ALA A 767 -49.61 -8.98 -11.21
C ALA A 767 -48.57 -9.03 -10.08
N ARG A 768 -48.64 -8.09 -9.12
CA ARG A 768 -47.75 -8.03 -7.94
C ARG A 768 -48.56 -7.88 -6.66
N THR A 769 -48.27 -8.68 -5.65
CA THR A 769 -48.89 -8.50 -4.32
C THR A 769 -48.32 -7.27 -3.62
N THR A 770 -49.17 -6.39 -3.11
CA THR A 770 -48.76 -5.25 -2.27
C THR A 770 -48.80 -5.65 -0.80
N THR A 771 -47.65 -5.80 -0.15
CA THR A 771 -47.56 -5.96 1.30
C THR A 771 -47.42 -4.59 1.97
N THR A 772 -48.46 -4.14 2.68
CA THR A 772 -48.35 -3.00 3.61
C THR A 772 -47.48 -3.40 4.79
N THR A 773 -46.25 -2.88 4.83
CA THR A 773 -45.29 -3.04 5.92
C THR A 773 -45.75 -2.31 7.18
N THR A 774 -46.31 -3.04 8.16
CA THR A 774 -46.23 -2.68 9.59
C THR A 774 -46.50 -3.92 10.46
N SER A 775 -45.49 -4.77 10.65
CA SER A 775 -45.19 -5.41 11.94
C SER A 775 -44.08 -6.45 11.79
N SER A 776 -43.01 -6.26 12.56
CA SER A 776 -41.95 -7.23 12.83
C SER A 776 -42.48 -8.31 13.77
N SER A 777 -43.33 -9.20 13.26
CA SER A 777 -43.55 -10.57 13.76
C SER A 777 -44.82 -11.12 13.12
N SER A 778 -44.68 -12.19 12.34
CA SER A 778 -45.61 -13.32 12.39
C SER A 778 -45.18 -14.38 11.38
N ARG A 779 -45.40 -15.63 11.80
CA ARG A 779 -45.23 -16.88 11.06
C ARG A 779 -45.64 -16.73 9.59
N MET A 780 -44.91 -17.40 8.69
CA MET A 780 -45.23 -17.51 7.26
C MET A 780 -46.73 -17.85 7.09
N ARG A 781 -47.56 -16.85 6.82
CA ARG A 781 -48.93 -17.05 6.35
C ARG A 781 -48.82 -17.58 4.93
N ALA A 782 -49.55 -18.65 4.60
CA ALA A 782 -49.65 -19.15 3.24
C ALA A 782 -50.23 -18.04 2.35
N MET A 783 -49.38 -17.45 1.52
CA MET A 783 -49.80 -16.45 0.54
C MET A 783 -50.65 -17.14 -0.53
N PRO A 784 -51.71 -16.49 -1.03
CA PRO A 784 -52.58 -17.10 -2.01
C PRO A 784 -51.86 -17.37 -3.32
N ALA A 785 -51.99 -18.59 -3.84
CA ALA A 785 -51.42 -18.96 -5.13
C ALA A 785 -52.29 -18.36 -6.25
N MET A 786 -51.65 -17.65 -7.15
CA MET A 786 -52.31 -16.87 -8.20
C MET A 786 -51.80 -17.25 -9.58
N ARG A 787 -52.60 -16.93 -10.59
CA ARG A 787 -52.27 -17.08 -12.00
C ARG A 787 -52.84 -15.89 -12.76
N ILE A 788 -52.08 -15.35 -13.71
CA ILE A 788 -52.55 -14.30 -14.61
C ILE A 788 -52.53 -14.80 -16.05
N SER A 789 -53.57 -14.45 -16.82
CA SER A 789 -53.69 -14.76 -18.24
C SER A 789 -54.16 -13.56 -19.05
N LEU A 790 -53.83 -13.59 -20.34
CA LEU A 790 -54.44 -12.74 -21.37
C LEU A 790 -55.31 -13.64 -22.23
N GLU A 791 -56.57 -13.25 -22.44
CA GLU A 791 -57.58 -14.09 -23.10
C GLU A 791 -58.39 -13.30 -24.13
N LEU A 792 -58.81 -13.97 -25.20
CA LEU A 792 -59.84 -13.49 -26.13
C LEU A 792 -61.18 -14.13 -25.79
N GLY A 793 -62.21 -13.31 -25.70
CA GLY A 793 -63.59 -13.75 -25.44
C GLY A 793 -63.82 -14.22 -24.01
N THR A 794 -65.04 -14.70 -23.75
CA THR A 794 -65.48 -15.19 -22.43
C THR A 794 -66.19 -16.54 -22.55
N GLY A 795 -66.41 -17.22 -21.41
CA GLY A 795 -67.13 -18.50 -21.36
C GLY A 795 -66.50 -19.64 -22.18
N ALA A 796 -67.34 -20.44 -22.84
CA ALA A 796 -66.95 -21.65 -23.58
C ALA A 796 -66.13 -21.38 -24.87
N HIS A 797 -66.10 -20.13 -25.35
CA HIS A 797 -65.38 -19.72 -26.57
C HIS A 797 -64.08 -18.97 -26.28
N ARG A 798 -63.61 -18.98 -25.01
CA ARG A 798 -62.37 -18.29 -24.63
C ARG A 798 -61.13 -18.91 -25.27
N ILE A 799 -60.22 -18.07 -25.74
CA ILE A 799 -58.89 -18.47 -26.22
C ILE A 799 -57.84 -17.82 -25.32
N VAL A 800 -57.04 -18.63 -24.65
CA VAL A 800 -55.95 -18.13 -23.82
C VAL A 800 -54.76 -17.77 -24.71
N LEU A 801 -54.42 -16.49 -24.76
CA LEU A 801 -53.31 -15.96 -25.56
C LEU A 801 -51.97 -16.15 -24.85
N ALA A 802 -51.94 -15.89 -23.54
CA ALA A 802 -50.73 -16.05 -22.73
C ALA A 802 -51.07 -16.34 -21.26
N LEU A 803 -50.20 -17.10 -20.60
CA LEU A 803 -50.31 -17.50 -19.19
C LEU A 803 -49.03 -17.15 -18.44
N SER A 804 -49.15 -16.93 -17.13
CA SER A 804 -48.00 -16.96 -16.24
C SER A 804 -47.57 -18.39 -15.92
N ARG A 805 -46.25 -18.63 -15.88
CA ARG A 805 -45.60 -19.91 -15.51
C ARG A 805 -46.23 -21.15 -16.17
N GLU A 806 -46.47 -21.07 -17.48
CA GLU A 806 -47.03 -22.19 -18.27
C GLU A 806 -48.36 -22.74 -17.73
N GLY A 807 -49.09 -21.94 -16.95
CA GLY A 807 -50.39 -22.31 -16.40
C GLY A 807 -50.37 -22.74 -14.92
N GLU A 808 -49.22 -22.81 -14.27
CA GLU A 808 -49.11 -23.11 -12.84
C GLU A 808 -49.51 -21.93 -11.95
N PHE A 809 -50.11 -22.22 -10.79
CA PHE A 809 -50.41 -21.22 -9.76
C PHE A 809 -49.16 -20.98 -8.89
N ALA A 810 -48.80 -19.72 -8.69
CA ALA A 810 -47.65 -19.35 -7.87
C ALA A 810 -47.90 -18.06 -7.06
N ASP A 811 -47.02 -17.78 -6.10
CA ASP A 811 -47.10 -16.55 -5.31
C ASP A 811 -46.79 -15.31 -6.17
N ALA A 812 -47.68 -14.32 -6.16
CA ALA A 812 -47.50 -13.04 -6.86
C ALA A 812 -46.60 -12.05 -6.11
N ALA A 813 -46.04 -12.42 -4.95
CA ALA A 813 -45.05 -11.61 -4.23
C ALA A 813 -43.85 -11.24 -5.13
N MET A 814 -43.36 -12.18 -5.94
CA MET A 814 -42.24 -11.95 -6.86
C MET A 814 -42.65 -11.32 -8.20
N GLY A 815 -43.94 -11.06 -8.42
CA GLY A 815 -44.52 -10.61 -9.68
C GLY A 815 -44.81 -11.76 -10.65
N LEU A 816 -46.10 -12.04 -10.87
CA LEU A 816 -46.57 -12.97 -11.89
C LEU A 816 -46.71 -12.25 -13.22
N ARG A 817 -46.24 -12.85 -14.31
CA ARG A 817 -46.26 -12.24 -15.64
C ARG A 817 -46.67 -13.22 -16.72
N THR A 818 -47.49 -12.75 -17.67
CA THR A 818 -47.82 -13.50 -18.89
C THR A 818 -46.72 -13.42 -19.93
N GLY A 819 -46.66 -14.38 -20.86
CA GLY A 819 -45.94 -14.20 -22.13
C GLY A 819 -46.36 -12.93 -22.89
N GLU A 820 -45.50 -12.45 -23.78
CA GLU A 820 -45.84 -11.34 -24.69
C GLU A 820 -46.67 -11.84 -25.86
N VAL A 821 -47.70 -11.08 -26.22
CA VAL A 821 -48.61 -11.40 -27.32
C VAL A 821 -48.80 -10.19 -28.22
N ASP A 822 -48.76 -10.42 -29.52
CA ASP A 822 -49.10 -9.44 -30.54
C ASP A 822 -50.61 -9.46 -30.75
N VAL A 823 -51.27 -8.32 -30.50
CA VAL A 823 -52.73 -8.22 -30.53
C VAL A 823 -53.18 -7.21 -31.58
N GLU A 824 -53.98 -7.66 -32.53
CA GLU A 824 -54.61 -6.82 -33.55
C GLU A 824 -56.04 -6.40 -33.15
N PRO A 825 -56.44 -5.13 -33.37
CA PRO A 825 -57.77 -4.65 -33.03
C PRO A 825 -58.91 -5.41 -33.72
N GLU A 826 -58.67 -5.97 -34.92
CA GLU A 826 -59.66 -6.73 -35.67
C GLU A 826 -59.90 -8.11 -35.05
N VAL A 827 -58.82 -8.78 -34.65
CA VAL A 827 -58.85 -10.06 -33.95
C VAL A 827 -59.55 -9.91 -32.60
N VAL A 828 -59.29 -8.81 -31.88
CA VAL A 828 -59.96 -8.51 -30.61
C VAL A 828 -61.47 -8.32 -30.81
N ARG A 829 -61.89 -7.63 -31.87
CA ARG A 829 -63.32 -7.44 -32.20
C ARG A 829 -64.00 -8.74 -32.61
N ALA A 830 -63.35 -9.56 -33.44
CA ALA A 830 -63.89 -10.83 -33.90
C ALA A 830 -63.91 -11.91 -32.79
N GLY A 831 -62.94 -11.88 -31.89
CA GLY A 831 -62.75 -12.86 -30.82
C GLY A 831 -63.49 -12.55 -29.51
N GLY A 832 -64.43 -11.62 -29.47
CA GLY A 832 -65.23 -11.34 -28.27
C GLY A 832 -64.56 -10.45 -27.21
N GLY A 833 -63.54 -9.68 -27.59
CA GLY A 833 -62.81 -8.74 -26.71
C GLY A 833 -61.55 -9.33 -26.08
N LEU A 834 -60.61 -8.46 -25.69
CA LEU A 834 -59.37 -8.82 -25.01
C LEU A 834 -59.57 -8.64 -23.51
N TRP A 835 -59.14 -9.62 -22.73
CA TRP A 835 -59.31 -9.66 -21.29
C TRP A 835 -57.99 -10.00 -20.61
N VAL A 836 -57.70 -9.30 -19.51
CA VAL A 836 -56.70 -9.73 -18.54
C VAL A 836 -57.43 -10.40 -17.39
N VAL A 837 -57.01 -11.62 -17.05
CA VAL A 837 -57.70 -12.47 -16.08
C VAL A 837 -56.74 -12.82 -14.97
N LEU A 838 -57.16 -12.64 -13.72
CA LEU A 838 -56.44 -12.99 -12.52
C LEU A 838 -57.21 -14.07 -11.77
N GLU A 839 -56.59 -15.22 -11.60
CA GLU A 839 -57.15 -16.37 -10.89
C GLU A 839 -56.42 -16.59 -9.57
N ARG A 840 -57.14 -16.99 -8.53
CA ARG A 840 -56.62 -17.28 -7.20
C ARG A 840 -57.12 -18.64 -6.72
N ILE A 841 -56.21 -19.47 -6.20
CA ILE A 841 -56.51 -20.74 -5.51
C ILE A 841 -56.01 -20.66 -4.07
N GLY A 842 -56.89 -20.99 -3.13
CA GLY A 842 -56.58 -21.08 -1.70
C GLY A 842 -56.46 -19.74 -0.96
N GLY A 843 -56.76 -19.78 0.34
CA GLY A 843 -56.64 -18.66 1.27
C GLY A 843 -57.83 -18.51 2.21
N GLY A 844 -58.17 -19.59 2.93
CA GLY A 844 -59.13 -19.52 4.02
C GLY A 844 -58.49 -18.91 5.27
N VAL A 845 -58.99 -17.75 5.69
CA VAL A 845 -59.49 -17.43 7.05
C VAL A 845 -59.87 -15.95 7.02
N ALA A 846 -61.16 -15.68 7.20
CA ALA A 846 -61.69 -14.35 7.47
C ALA A 846 -61.01 -13.76 8.72
N GLY A 847 -60.23 -12.69 8.55
CA GLY A 847 -59.64 -11.97 9.67
C GLY A 847 -58.32 -11.28 9.37
N ALA A 848 -58.40 -10.00 9.03
CA ALA A 848 -57.31 -9.01 9.04
C ALA A 848 -56.13 -9.24 8.07
N GLY A 849 -56.11 -8.41 7.00
CA GLY A 849 -54.90 -8.07 6.23
C GLY A 849 -54.68 -8.86 4.94
N GLY A 850 -55.71 -9.04 4.11
CA GLY A 850 -55.54 -9.57 2.75
C GLY A 850 -54.76 -8.57 1.89
N GLY A 851 -53.46 -8.78 1.72
CA GLY A 851 -52.63 -7.98 0.82
C GLY A 851 -53.21 -8.09 -0.59
N GLY A 852 -53.66 -6.98 -1.15
CA GLY A 852 -54.24 -7.05 -2.48
C GLY A 852 -53.19 -6.99 -3.59
N VAL A 853 -53.68 -7.10 -4.81
CA VAL A 853 -52.84 -7.34 -5.99
C VAL A 853 -52.90 -6.12 -6.90
N GLN A 854 -51.75 -5.58 -7.25
CA GLN A 854 -51.63 -4.56 -8.27
C GLN A 854 -51.40 -5.26 -9.61
N VAL A 855 -52.20 -4.93 -10.63
CA VAL A 855 -52.04 -5.46 -11.98
C VAL A 855 -51.82 -4.32 -12.97
N GLU A 856 -50.78 -4.45 -13.79
CA GLU A 856 -50.45 -3.52 -14.86
C GLU A 856 -50.25 -4.26 -16.18
N VAL A 857 -50.61 -3.60 -17.29
CA VAL A 857 -50.30 -4.04 -18.65
C VAL A 857 -49.10 -3.26 -19.16
N LEU A 858 -48.10 -3.98 -19.67
CA LEU A 858 -46.90 -3.43 -20.29
C LEU A 858 -47.01 -3.60 -21.80
N SER A 859 -46.97 -2.50 -22.55
CA SER A 859 -47.28 -2.48 -24.00
C SER A 859 -46.41 -1.51 -24.81
N ASP A 860 -46.28 -1.73 -26.12
CA ASP A 860 -45.58 -0.84 -27.08
C ASP A 860 -46.51 0.20 -27.75
N GLY A 861 -47.80 0.16 -27.40
CA GLY A 861 -48.86 1.04 -27.89
C GLY A 861 -49.89 1.27 -26.78
N GLU A 862 -50.73 2.30 -26.93
CA GLU A 862 -51.69 2.65 -25.89
C GLU A 862 -52.73 1.53 -25.70
N VAL A 863 -52.86 1.04 -24.46
CA VAL A 863 -53.88 0.08 -24.04
C VAL A 863 -54.86 0.82 -23.13
N GLN A 864 -56.15 0.75 -23.45
CA GLN A 864 -57.23 1.31 -22.63
C GLN A 864 -57.91 0.19 -21.84
N VAL A 865 -58.27 0.50 -20.58
CA VAL A 865 -58.94 -0.43 -19.67
C VAL A 865 -60.42 -0.05 -19.55
N GLY A 866 -61.31 -1.02 -19.76
CA GLY A 866 -62.76 -0.81 -19.76
C GLY A 866 -63.36 -0.65 -21.16
N GLY A 867 -64.70 -0.63 -21.22
CA GLY A 867 -65.46 -0.25 -22.42
C GLY A 867 -65.64 1.26 -22.50
N GLY A 868 -65.94 1.79 -23.70
CA GLY A 868 -66.11 3.23 -23.95
C GLY A 868 -67.16 3.96 -23.08
N ASP A 869 -67.97 3.21 -22.31
CA ASP A 869 -68.93 3.73 -21.35
C ASP A 869 -68.44 3.55 -19.90
N GLY A 870 -67.44 4.33 -19.47
CA GLY A 870 -67.20 4.74 -18.07
C GLY A 870 -66.96 3.69 -16.96
N GLY A 871 -67.09 2.40 -17.22
CA GLY A 871 -66.92 1.30 -16.26
C GLY A 871 -65.56 0.63 -16.40
N GLY A 872 -64.49 1.25 -15.89
CA GLY A 872 -63.16 0.66 -15.85
C GLY A 872 -62.93 -0.06 -14.53
N GLY A 873 -63.28 -1.36 -14.43
CA GLY A 873 -63.08 -2.14 -13.22
C GLY A 873 -62.95 -3.65 -13.47
N TRP A 874 -62.54 -4.38 -12.43
CA TRP A 874 -62.53 -5.85 -12.42
C TRP A 874 -63.95 -6.39 -12.29
N GLU A 875 -64.28 -7.38 -13.11
CA GLU A 875 -65.55 -8.12 -13.10
C GLU A 875 -65.31 -9.56 -12.65
N ASN A 876 -66.32 -10.19 -12.03
CA ASN A 876 -66.27 -11.61 -11.70
C ASN A 876 -66.24 -12.43 -13.00
N GLY A 877 -65.22 -13.25 -13.17
CA GLY A 877 -65.04 -14.14 -14.32
C GLY A 877 -65.60 -15.54 -14.11
N ASP A 878 -66.22 -15.79 -12.94
CA ASP A 878 -66.93 -17.03 -12.58
C ASP A 878 -68.44 -16.97 -12.91
N GLU A 879 -68.96 -15.78 -13.28
CA GLU A 879 -70.32 -15.58 -13.80
C GLU A 879 -70.26 -15.55 -15.33
N ASP A 880 -70.32 -16.73 -15.96
CA ASP A 880 -70.75 -16.94 -17.36
C ASP A 880 -71.18 -18.40 -17.56
#